data_AF-A0A925XCU4-F1
#
_entry.id   AF-A0A925XCU4-F1
#
_cell.length_a   1.000
_cell.length_b   1.000
_cell.length_c   1.000
_cell.angle_alpha   90.00
_cell.angle_beta   90.00
_cell.angle_gamma   90.00
#
_symmetry.space_group_name_H-M   'P 1'
#
loop_
_entity.id
_entity.type
_entity.pdbx_description
1 polymer ?
#
loop_
_entity_poly.entity_id
_entity_poly.type
_entity_poly.pdbx_seq_one_letter_code
_entity_poly.pdbx_strand_id
1 'polypeptide(L)'
;MSDEKVITNDLFGFAKPQQAEIQNRNDVHFSAKGSRVLAEKVAKEILGALIVRKKAGERGKEGERETKQTSSLERLKHNNPGLIVDLGVGLWAWPVPCDADGDGDFDLIVSCPDKPYNGAYLFENPGGGQNGRNEKFPVFKPARRLSAGQFNVTPSYVDGRLIVTTPGNVHPDFLTVGLDKPQKLSLLADPIGKNPDWFKPHKPGVYKLRHNQWKFVDYDGDKALDLVVALENWSEYGWDDAWDSSGQWKNGPLHGLLYLFRNTGSTEQPKYAEPKLIEAAGAPQGVVDTFGLASPNFADFDGDGDLDLLCGEFLDGFTYFQNVGSRAEPKYAAGKPLMREGRELTMDLEMIVPVAFDWDADGDLDLIVGDEDGRVALVENYGPCVDGVPQFLTPKYFKQEADDVKFGALATTCGFDWDGDGDTDIIAGNTAGYIAFIENLSGPGVESPRWAAPDKLEAAGETIRIMAGPNGSIQGPAEAKWGYTTQTVADWDHDGLPDLIVNSIWGKVVWYRNVGTRTQPELAASQSIQVMNYTKHNKPEWTWWEPNEGELVTQWRTTPVAIDFNNNGLCDLVMLDQEGYLTFFERVRRKKDGQPFLQQAQRRFIDENGKPLQLNAKRAGGSGRRKLSVVDWDGDGKLDVLLNGVNANLLRQVEKRDADWVMKDMGPLDARKIEGHDTSPTTVDWNNDGVPDLLVGAEDGRFYYLKNVRAATTTVAQADAVNDDKAKTPSPQPSPPSVQSQRQAGAREQDKAILKTEFLYETAPTPSCHASTIVETKDGLVAAWFGGTYEKHPDVGIWFSRLVDGKWSTPVEVANGVESPEKRHPCWNPILFQPALAAGGKKPEQPLPLMLFYKVGPSPDTWWGMLITSDDAGRTWSKPHRLPDGILGPVKNKPIQLPNGDILCGTSSEHDGWRVHFERSSDLGQTWKATAPVNDGKQIGAIQPSFLVHKDGRLQAVGRTQQKQVFEVSSTDGGLTWGPLTLTSLPNPNAGTDAVTLADGRHLIVYNHTPRGRSPLNVAVSTDSKEWQAALVLESDPGEYSYPAVIQASDGLIHFTYTWKRQRVKHVVVDPKQLTPMPMLDGKWPE
;
A
#
# COMPACT_ATOMS: atom_id res chain seq x y z
N MET A 1 15.37 56.56 -38.21
CA MET A 1 14.75 55.56 -39.09
C MET A 1 15.37 54.23 -38.72
N SER A 2 14.73 53.24 -38.10
CA SER A 2 13.38 53.03 -37.51
C SER A 2 13.50 51.60 -36.93
N ASP A 3 13.34 51.41 -35.63
CA ASP A 3 12.15 50.82 -34.94
C ASP A 3 11.91 49.34 -35.26
N GLU A 4 11.52 48.44 -34.35
CA GLU A 4 11.48 48.32 -32.88
C GLU A 4 11.08 46.85 -32.61
N LYS A 5 11.83 46.15 -31.75
CA LYS A 5 11.46 45.57 -30.43
C LYS A 5 10.77 44.19 -30.35
N VAL A 6 11.36 43.46 -29.41
CA VAL A 6 11.12 42.14 -28.82
C VAL A 6 10.01 42.22 -27.77
N ILE A 7 9.21 41.16 -27.62
CA ILE A 7 8.35 40.94 -26.45
C ILE A 7 8.70 39.58 -25.81
N THR A 8 9.12 39.65 -24.55
CA THR A 8 9.26 38.58 -23.55
C THR A 8 7.94 38.44 -22.78
N ASN A 9 7.45 37.23 -22.54
CA ASN A 9 6.30 36.99 -21.64
C ASN A 9 6.77 36.68 -20.22
N ASP A 10 6.42 37.61 -19.34
CA ASP A 10 6.58 37.61 -17.89
C ASP A 10 5.22 37.23 -17.27
N LEU A 11 5.18 36.26 -16.36
CA LEU A 11 3.98 35.83 -15.62
C LEU A 11 4.25 35.93 -14.12
N PHE A 12 4.45 37.16 -13.64
CA PHE A 12 4.32 37.57 -12.25
C PHE A 12 3.52 38.87 -12.20
N GLY A 13 2.36 38.87 -11.53
CA GLY A 13 1.60 40.09 -11.38
C GLY A 13 0.15 39.91 -10.95
N PHE A 14 -0.11 39.35 -9.78
CA PHE A 14 -1.37 39.60 -9.07
C PHE A 14 -1.10 39.83 -7.58
N ALA A 15 -1.74 40.87 -7.05
CA ALA A 15 -1.76 41.35 -5.65
C ALA A 15 -0.61 42.27 -5.18
N LYS A 16 -0.69 43.56 -5.54
CA LYS A 16 -0.61 44.67 -4.56
C LYS A 16 -1.53 45.83 -4.99
N PRO A 17 -2.25 46.49 -4.06
CA PRO A 17 -3.19 47.55 -4.39
C PRO A 17 -2.45 48.87 -4.63
N GLN A 18 -2.60 49.46 -5.82
CA GLN A 18 -2.22 50.86 -6.04
C GLN A 18 -3.40 51.77 -5.69
N GLN A 19 -3.23 52.51 -4.60
CA GLN A 19 -4.16 53.47 -4.02
C GLN A 19 -4.21 54.80 -4.79
N ALA A 20 -4.02 54.80 -6.13
CA ALA A 20 -3.82 56.02 -6.91
C ALA A 20 -4.74 56.20 -8.14
N GLU A 21 -5.68 55.30 -8.45
CA GLU A 21 -6.58 55.45 -9.62
C GLU A 21 -8.08 55.44 -9.29
N ILE A 22 -8.45 55.91 -8.09
CA ILE A 22 -9.85 56.26 -7.77
C ILE A 22 -9.92 57.72 -7.29
N GLN A 23 -9.51 58.63 -8.16
CA GLN A 23 -9.90 60.03 -8.11
C GLN A 23 -9.99 60.55 -9.54
N ASN A 24 -11.06 60.20 -10.27
CA ASN A 24 -11.61 61.01 -11.37
C ASN A 24 -12.82 60.33 -12.02
N ARG A 25 -13.88 60.08 -11.26
CA ARG A 25 -15.26 60.14 -11.76
C ARG A 25 -16.16 60.58 -10.61
N ASN A 26 -16.57 61.85 -10.66
CA ASN A 26 -17.82 62.25 -10.02
C ASN A 26 -18.94 61.38 -10.62
N ASP A 27 -19.93 61.05 -9.80
CA ASP A 27 -21.16 60.35 -10.19
C ASP A 27 -21.11 58.81 -10.06
N VAL A 28 -20.90 58.28 -8.85
CA VAL A 28 -21.75 57.24 -8.20
C VAL A 28 -21.37 57.15 -6.72
N HIS A 29 -22.24 57.62 -5.81
CA HIS A 29 -22.10 57.37 -4.38
C HIS A 29 -22.76 56.04 -4.00
N PHE A 30 -21.98 55.01 -3.69
CA PHE A 30 -22.49 53.89 -2.88
C PHE A 30 -22.37 54.26 -1.40
N SER A 31 -23.50 54.34 -0.69
CA SER A 31 -23.48 54.47 0.77
C SER A 31 -22.84 53.23 1.40
N ALA A 32 -22.24 53.35 2.60
CA ALA A 32 -21.64 52.21 3.32
C ALA A 32 -22.64 51.04 3.50
N LYS A 33 -23.95 51.34 3.53
CA LYS A 33 -25.01 50.34 3.55
C LYS A 33 -25.20 49.65 2.18
N GLY A 34 -25.03 50.37 1.07
CA GLY A 34 -25.05 49.83 -0.29
C GLY A 34 -23.84 48.97 -0.63
N SER A 35 -22.63 49.36 -0.20
CA SER A 35 -21.41 48.55 -0.35
C SER A 35 -21.47 47.28 0.48
N ARG A 36 -22.08 47.34 1.68
CA ARG A 36 -22.32 46.17 2.53
C ARG A 36 -23.38 45.24 1.95
N VAL A 37 -24.46 45.76 1.35
CA VAL A 37 -25.46 44.93 0.64
C VAL A 37 -24.87 44.31 -0.62
N LEU A 38 -24.01 45.01 -1.38
CA LEU A 38 -23.32 44.45 -2.54
C LEU A 38 -22.25 43.43 -2.11
N ALA A 39 -21.51 43.68 -1.03
CA ALA A 39 -20.55 42.73 -0.46
C ALA A 39 -21.26 41.52 0.18
N GLU A 40 -22.41 41.68 0.82
CA GLU A 40 -23.22 40.56 1.34
C GLU A 40 -23.92 39.80 0.21
N LYS A 41 -24.26 40.44 -0.91
CA LYS A 41 -24.85 39.78 -2.10
C LYS A 41 -23.78 39.08 -2.93
N VAL A 42 -22.61 39.68 -3.10
CA VAL A 42 -21.41 39.05 -3.70
C VAL A 42 -20.86 37.99 -2.78
N ALA A 43 -20.86 38.18 -1.45
CA ALA A 43 -20.51 37.12 -0.49
C ALA A 43 -21.59 36.03 -0.45
N LYS A 44 -22.90 36.31 -0.64
CA LYS A 44 -23.91 35.24 -0.80
C LYS A 44 -23.87 34.56 -2.15
N GLU A 45 -23.43 35.23 -3.22
CA GLU A 45 -23.22 34.63 -4.54
C GLU A 45 -21.89 33.87 -4.60
N ILE A 46 -20.85 34.34 -3.90
CA ILE A 46 -19.57 33.64 -3.73
C ILE A 46 -19.69 32.52 -2.72
N LEU A 47 -20.39 32.70 -1.58
CA LEU A 47 -20.69 31.65 -0.61
C LEU A 47 -21.77 30.71 -1.16
N GLY A 48 -22.67 31.16 -2.02
CA GLY A 48 -23.59 30.31 -2.79
C GLY A 48 -22.86 29.52 -3.87
N ALA A 49 -21.92 30.13 -4.59
CA ALA A 49 -21.05 29.46 -5.55
C ALA A 49 -19.99 28.59 -4.87
N LEU A 50 -19.55 28.91 -3.65
CA LEU A 50 -18.65 28.13 -2.81
C LEU A 50 -19.42 27.05 -2.07
N ILE A 51 -20.69 27.19 -1.68
CA ILE A 51 -21.52 26.11 -1.12
C ILE A 51 -22.02 25.20 -2.24
N VAL A 52 -22.25 25.70 -3.45
CA VAL A 52 -22.50 24.86 -4.64
C VAL A 52 -21.20 24.21 -5.12
N ARG A 53 -20.02 24.86 -5.04
CA ARG A 53 -18.71 24.22 -5.30
C ARG A 53 -18.20 23.35 -4.15
N LYS A 54 -18.64 23.56 -2.91
CA LYS A 54 -18.34 22.74 -1.74
C LYS A 54 -19.30 21.55 -1.71
N LYS A 55 -20.59 21.69 -2.09
CA LYS A 55 -21.49 20.54 -2.36
C LYS A 55 -21.20 19.79 -3.67
N ALA A 56 -20.68 20.45 -4.72
CA ALA A 56 -20.20 19.79 -5.95
C ALA A 56 -18.76 19.25 -5.81
N GLY A 57 -17.97 19.80 -4.88
CA GLY A 57 -16.68 19.28 -4.44
C GLY A 57 -16.81 18.18 -3.36
N GLU A 58 -17.97 18.11 -2.71
CA GLU A 58 -18.34 17.05 -1.75
C GLU A 58 -19.13 15.91 -2.40
N ARG A 59 -19.80 16.11 -3.56
CA ARG A 59 -20.31 15.00 -4.38
C ARG A 59 -19.29 14.46 -5.39
N GLY A 60 -18.17 15.15 -5.58
CA GLY A 60 -17.05 14.78 -6.45
C GLY A 60 -15.91 14.01 -5.76
N LYS A 61 -16.16 13.45 -4.56
CA LYS A 61 -15.24 12.58 -3.81
C LYS A 61 -15.80 11.18 -3.53
N GLU A 62 -16.95 10.83 -4.08
CA GLU A 62 -17.52 9.49 -3.96
C GLU A 62 -17.52 8.83 -5.34
N GLY A 63 -16.79 7.73 -5.45
CA GLY A 63 -16.58 7.04 -6.72
C GLY A 63 -15.16 7.18 -7.23
N GLU A 64 -14.15 7.03 -6.34
CA GLU A 64 -12.90 6.26 -6.54
C GLU A 64 -12.89 4.86 -5.81
N ARG A 65 -14.03 4.11 -5.78
CA ARG A 65 -14.13 2.66 -5.42
C ARG A 65 -13.35 1.70 -6.31
N GLU A 66 -12.05 1.62 -6.13
CA GLU A 66 -11.36 0.34 -6.25
C GLU A 66 -12.28 -0.93 -6.16
N THR A 67 -12.70 -1.64 -7.23
CA THR A 67 -13.19 -3.05 -7.09
C THR A 67 -12.01 -4.01 -6.97
N LYS A 68 -11.08 -3.81 -6.05
CA LYS A 68 -10.83 -4.69 -4.93
C LYS A 68 -11.46 -6.03 -5.27
N GLN A 69 -10.64 -7.08 -5.46
CA GLN A 69 -10.91 -8.29 -4.66
C GLN A 69 -11.18 -7.70 -3.30
N THR A 70 -12.47 -7.67 -2.96
CA THR A 70 -12.94 -7.04 -1.75
C THR A 70 -12.32 -7.87 -0.67
N SER A 71 -11.15 -7.40 -0.26
CA SER A 71 -10.47 -7.87 0.91
C SER A 71 -11.48 -7.84 2.02
N SER A 72 -11.71 -9.00 2.60
CA SER A 72 -12.48 -9.13 3.83
C SER A 72 -11.59 -8.91 5.06
N LEU A 73 -10.30 -8.64 4.84
CA LEU A 73 -9.34 -8.24 5.87
C LEU A 73 -9.53 -6.75 6.21
N GLU A 74 -10.20 -6.50 7.32
CA GLU A 74 -10.59 -5.17 7.79
C GLU A 74 -9.71 -4.71 8.94
N ARG A 75 -9.59 -3.39 9.15
CA ARG A 75 -8.91 -2.88 10.35
C ARG A 75 -9.86 -2.97 11.53
N LEU A 76 -9.36 -3.48 12.65
CA LEU A 76 -10.15 -3.64 13.86
C LEU A 76 -10.48 -2.27 14.47
N LYS A 77 -11.76 -2.00 14.69
CA LYS A 77 -12.26 -0.77 15.34
C LYS A 77 -12.36 -0.98 16.84
N HIS A 78 -12.14 0.08 17.62
CA HIS A 78 -12.36 0.04 19.07
C HIS A 78 -13.83 -0.22 19.45
N ASN A 79 -14.79 0.24 18.62
CA ASN A 79 -16.24 0.15 18.90
C ASN A 79 -16.64 0.68 20.30
N ASN A 80 -15.86 1.60 20.86
CA ASN A 80 -16.01 2.12 22.21
C ASN A 80 -16.15 3.66 22.20
N PRO A 81 -17.38 4.20 22.00
CA PRO A 81 -17.59 5.63 21.87
C PRO A 81 -17.13 6.41 23.11
N GLY A 82 -16.37 7.49 22.89
CA GLY A 82 -15.82 8.32 23.96
C GLY A 82 -14.52 7.80 24.57
N LEU A 83 -13.99 6.67 24.08
CA LEU A 83 -12.65 6.20 24.47
C LEU A 83 -11.59 7.17 23.96
N ILE A 84 -10.65 7.51 24.82
CA ILE A 84 -9.49 8.37 24.53
C ILE A 84 -8.24 7.50 24.52
N VAL A 85 -7.42 7.62 23.48
CA VAL A 85 -6.17 6.88 23.29
C VAL A 85 -5.03 7.83 22.93
N ASP A 86 -3.80 7.32 22.90
CA ASP A 86 -2.67 8.08 22.34
C ASP A 86 -2.95 8.46 20.89
N LEU A 87 -2.62 9.70 20.52
CA LEU A 87 -2.59 10.11 19.12
C LEU A 87 -1.50 9.33 18.40
N GLY A 88 -1.86 8.68 17.29
CA GLY A 88 -0.89 7.86 16.56
C GLY A 88 -1.22 7.61 15.09
N VAL A 89 -0.23 7.81 14.22
CA VAL A 89 -0.25 7.37 12.82
C VAL A 89 0.29 5.94 12.67
N GLY A 90 0.78 5.53 11.50
CA GLY A 90 1.47 4.23 11.32
C GLY A 90 2.93 4.33 11.77
N LEU A 91 3.85 3.60 11.13
CA LEU A 91 5.27 3.79 11.38
C LEU A 91 5.75 5.17 10.87
N TRP A 92 6.49 5.88 11.72
CA TRP A 92 7.04 7.23 11.56
C TRP A 92 5.99 8.36 11.54
N ALA A 93 6.13 9.28 12.50
CA ALA A 93 5.38 10.54 12.53
C ALA A 93 6.24 11.72 12.06
N TRP A 94 5.81 12.38 10.98
CA TRP A 94 6.37 13.65 10.52
C TRP A 94 5.36 14.78 10.80
N PRO A 95 5.43 15.45 11.96
CA PRO A 95 4.43 16.43 12.37
C PRO A 95 4.58 17.77 11.66
N VAL A 96 3.44 18.44 11.44
CA VAL A 96 3.32 19.81 10.95
C VAL A 96 2.23 20.49 11.80
N PRO A 97 2.59 21.13 12.93
CA PRO A 97 1.64 21.91 13.72
C PRO A 97 1.21 23.17 12.94
N CYS A 98 -0.08 23.45 12.91
CA CYS A 98 -0.64 24.61 12.19
C CYS A 98 -2.12 24.82 12.54
N ASP A 99 -2.65 26.02 12.31
CA ASP A 99 -4.10 26.25 12.24
C ASP A 99 -4.59 25.81 10.84
N ALA A 100 -5.09 24.58 10.72
CA ALA A 100 -5.33 23.97 9.42
C ALA A 100 -6.69 24.34 8.83
N ASP A 101 -7.66 24.69 9.66
CA ASP A 101 -9.01 25.08 9.23
C ASP A 101 -9.34 26.58 9.39
N GLY A 102 -8.46 27.35 10.05
CA GLY A 102 -8.53 28.79 10.19
C GLY A 102 -9.43 29.27 11.33
N ASP A 103 -9.76 28.41 12.29
CA ASP A 103 -10.59 28.77 13.45
C ASP A 103 -9.78 29.42 14.60
N GLY A 104 -8.45 29.31 14.53
CA GLY A 104 -7.52 29.94 15.45
C GLY A 104 -7.12 29.08 16.63
N ASP A 105 -7.47 27.80 16.66
CA ASP A 105 -6.74 26.80 17.43
C ASP A 105 -5.78 25.99 16.56
N PHE A 106 -4.68 25.56 17.16
CA PHE A 106 -3.70 24.77 16.43
C PHE A 106 -4.15 23.31 16.32
N ASP A 107 -4.19 22.86 15.07
CA ASP A 107 -4.32 21.49 14.63
C ASP A 107 -2.95 20.83 14.46
N LEU A 108 -2.99 19.53 14.13
CA LEU A 108 -1.79 18.78 13.78
C LEU A 108 -2.00 18.01 12.47
N ILE A 109 -1.14 18.26 11.48
CA ILE A 109 -1.04 17.38 10.32
C ILE A 109 0.18 16.46 10.51
N VAL A 110 0.00 15.15 10.42
CA VAL A 110 1.09 14.17 10.53
C VAL A 110 1.21 13.38 9.23
N SER A 111 2.37 13.47 8.57
CA SER A 111 2.69 12.60 7.44
C SER A 111 3.25 11.26 7.94
N CYS A 112 2.69 10.18 7.43
CA CYS A 112 3.10 8.80 7.70
C CYS A 112 3.37 8.11 6.35
N PRO A 113 4.64 7.79 6.03
CA PRO A 113 4.98 7.15 4.76
C PRO A 113 4.77 5.63 4.76
N ASP A 114 4.44 5.03 5.90
CA ASP A 114 4.35 3.58 6.12
C ASP A 114 3.30 2.86 5.26
N LYS A 115 3.42 1.54 5.14
CA LYS A 115 2.45 0.65 4.49
C LYS A 115 1.88 -0.31 5.52
N PRO A 116 0.54 -0.49 5.56
CA PRO A 116 -0.45 -0.03 4.60
C PRO A 116 -1.08 1.34 4.94
N TYR A 117 -0.72 1.97 6.07
CA TYR A 117 -1.37 3.20 6.56
C TYR A 117 -0.82 4.51 5.96
N ASN A 118 -0.30 4.48 4.75
CA ASN A 118 0.31 5.63 4.09
C ASN A 118 -0.67 6.81 3.97
N GLY A 119 -0.31 7.96 4.54
CA GLY A 119 -1.09 9.18 4.40
C GLY A 119 -0.49 10.40 5.10
N ALA A 120 -0.91 11.59 4.66
CA ALA A 120 -0.87 12.78 5.49
C ALA A 120 -2.24 12.94 6.17
N TYR A 121 -2.27 13.01 7.49
CA TYR A 121 -3.49 12.97 8.29
C TYR A 121 -3.66 14.25 9.09
N LEU A 122 -4.82 14.88 8.98
CA LEU A 122 -5.24 15.98 9.84
C LEU A 122 -5.85 15.41 11.12
N PHE A 123 -5.33 15.86 12.25
CA PHE A 123 -5.89 15.72 13.58
C PHE A 123 -6.46 17.08 13.96
N GLU A 124 -7.79 17.18 13.89
CA GLU A 124 -8.51 18.42 14.17
C GLU A 124 -8.65 18.60 15.68
N ASN A 125 -8.23 19.75 16.16
CA ASN A 125 -8.51 20.20 17.51
C ASN A 125 -9.99 20.64 17.58
N PRO A 126 -10.84 20.06 18.44
CA PRO A 126 -12.25 20.44 18.49
C PRO A 126 -12.50 21.82 19.14
N GLY A 127 -11.46 22.52 19.60
CA GLY A 127 -11.53 23.72 20.43
C GLY A 127 -12.08 23.46 21.84
N GLY A 128 -12.02 24.48 22.72
CA GLY A 128 -12.75 24.47 24.00
C GLY A 128 -11.96 24.69 25.30
N GLY A 129 -10.66 25.00 25.25
CA GLY A 129 -9.87 25.33 26.44
C GLY A 129 -10.42 26.52 27.25
N GLN A 130 -10.06 26.64 28.54
CA GLN A 130 -10.64 27.59 29.52
C GLN A 130 -10.60 29.09 29.14
N ASN A 131 -9.99 29.48 28.02
CA ASN A 131 -10.02 30.85 27.48
C ASN A 131 -10.35 30.92 25.97
N GLY A 132 -10.82 29.82 25.37
CA GLY A 132 -11.39 29.78 24.02
C GLY A 132 -10.41 29.71 22.84
N ARG A 133 -9.10 29.49 23.06
CA ARG A 133 -8.06 29.19 22.04
C ARG A 133 -6.89 28.39 22.64
N ASN A 134 -6.20 27.59 21.82
CA ASN A 134 -4.91 26.93 22.10
C ASN A 134 -4.86 26.17 23.44
N GLU A 135 -5.79 25.22 23.65
CA GLU A 135 -5.63 24.27 24.76
C GLU A 135 -4.35 23.47 24.56
N LYS A 136 -3.46 23.48 25.54
CA LYS A 136 -2.13 22.85 25.47
C LYS A 136 -2.18 21.34 25.17
N PHE A 137 -3.18 20.63 25.69
CA PHE A 137 -3.38 19.20 25.47
C PHE A 137 -4.82 18.90 25.05
N PRO A 138 -5.19 19.22 23.79
CA PRO A 138 -6.51 18.90 23.31
C PRO A 138 -6.64 17.39 23.11
N VAL A 139 -7.89 16.89 23.14
CA VAL A 139 -8.21 15.56 22.65
C VAL A 139 -8.61 15.72 21.18
N PHE A 140 -7.72 15.32 20.27
CA PHE A 140 -7.96 15.46 18.84
C PHE A 140 -9.11 14.55 18.37
N LYS A 141 -9.82 14.98 17.33
CA LYS A 141 -10.77 14.13 16.62
C LYS A 141 -10.05 12.98 15.88
N PRO A 142 -10.78 11.92 15.47
CA PRO A 142 -10.19 10.86 14.65
C PRO A 142 -9.53 11.40 13.38
N ALA A 143 -8.37 10.83 13.04
CA ALA A 143 -7.52 11.27 11.93
C ALA A 143 -8.27 11.31 10.59
N ARG A 144 -8.16 12.44 9.87
CA ARG A 144 -8.71 12.60 8.51
C ARG A 144 -7.60 12.64 7.46
N ARG A 145 -7.57 11.66 6.56
CA ARG A 145 -6.56 11.59 5.49
C ARG A 145 -6.73 12.73 4.47
N LEU A 146 -5.65 13.45 4.19
CA LEU A 146 -5.55 14.53 3.20
C LEU A 146 -4.98 14.04 1.86
N SER A 147 -3.88 13.29 1.90
CA SER A 147 -3.13 12.82 0.72
C SER A 147 -2.34 11.55 1.03
N ALA A 148 -1.55 11.06 0.07
CA ALA A 148 -0.47 10.13 0.37
C ALA A 148 0.58 10.78 1.30
N GLY A 149 1.20 9.96 2.16
CA GLY A 149 2.27 10.37 3.07
C GLY A 149 3.64 10.16 2.43
N GLN A 150 4.63 10.96 2.84
CA GLN A 150 6.02 10.87 2.38
C GLN A 150 6.99 11.00 3.56
N PHE A 151 8.21 10.47 3.39
CA PHE A 151 9.32 10.73 4.30
C PHE A 151 9.82 12.16 4.16
N ASN A 152 10.51 12.65 5.19
CA ASN A 152 11.22 13.93 5.17
C ASN A 152 10.33 15.16 4.95
N VAL A 153 9.05 15.06 5.32
CA VAL A 153 8.15 16.21 5.31
C VAL A 153 8.62 17.18 6.38
N THR A 154 8.99 18.38 5.97
CA THR A 154 9.64 19.35 6.86
C THR A 154 8.90 20.70 6.78
N PRO A 155 8.38 21.23 7.89
CA PRO A 155 7.82 22.57 7.94
C PRO A 155 8.90 23.64 8.20
N SER A 156 8.73 24.78 7.57
CA SER A 156 9.42 26.04 7.81
C SER A 156 8.39 27.12 8.13
N TYR A 157 8.56 27.82 9.25
CA TYR A 157 7.74 28.96 9.63
C TYR A 157 8.56 30.24 9.43
N VAL A 158 8.26 30.95 8.35
CA VAL A 158 9.03 32.14 7.93
C VAL A 158 8.06 33.29 7.76
N ASP A 159 8.32 34.42 8.43
CA ASP A 159 7.45 35.61 8.39
C ASP A 159 5.97 35.30 8.68
N GLY A 160 5.72 34.38 9.63
CA GLY A 160 4.39 33.91 10.00
C GLY A 160 3.69 33.05 8.94
N ARG A 161 4.43 32.52 7.94
CA ARG A 161 3.90 31.63 6.90
C ARG A 161 4.50 30.24 7.02
N LEU A 162 3.64 29.23 6.89
CA LEU A 162 4.03 27.84 6.75
C LEU A 162 4.48 27.55 5.31
N ILE A 163 5.69 27.00 5.17
CA ILE A 163 6.20 26.40 3.94
C ILE A 163 6.53 24.94 4.25
N VAL A 164 5.90 24.00 3.55
CA VAL A 164 6.17 22.57 3.71
C VAL A 164 7.00 22.07 2.53
N THR A 165 8.04 21.30 2.82
CA THR A 165 8.94 20.74 1.82
C THR A 165 9.00 19.21 1.91
N THR A 166 9.41 18.61 0.80
CA THR A 166 10.04 17.29 0.75
C THR A 166 11.30 17.42 -0.12
N PRO A 167 12.21 16.44 -0.18
CA PRO A 167 13.41 16.54 -1.01
C PRO A 167 13.09 16.97 -2.45
N GLY A 168 13.66 18.11 -2.86
CA GLY A 168 13.46 18.67 -4.20
C GLY A 168 12.15 19.41 -4.43
N ASN A 169 11.26 19.54 -3.45
CA ASN A 169 9.90 20.04 -3.66
C ASN A 169 9.40 20.94 -2.51
N VAL A 170 8.53 21.89 -2.87
CA VAL A 170 7.67 22.64 -1.94
C VAL A 170 6.21 22.29 -2.18
N HIS A 171 5.40 22.41 -1.13
CA HIS A 171 3.97 22.07 -1.15
C HIS A 171 3.13 23.31 -0.83
N PRO A 172 2.86 24.19 -1.81
CA PRO A 172 2.18 25.48 -1.55
C PRO A 172 0.71 25.32 -1.14
N ASP A 173 0.07 24.22 -1.53
CA ASP A 173 -1.35 23.93 -1.23
C ASP A 173 -1.51 22.93 -0.05
N PHE A 174 -0.47 22.76 0.79
CA PHE A 174 -0.35 21.66 1.77
C PHE A 174 -1.57 21.48 2.67
N LEU A 175 -2.11 22.58 3.23
CA LEU A 175 -3.27 22.53 4.14
C LEU A 175 -4.54 21.97 3.47
N THR A 176 -4.65 22.01 2.13
CA THR A 176 -5.86 21.61 1.40
C THR A 176 -5.77 20.24 0.73
N VAL A 177 -4.61 19.91 0.17
CA VAL A 177 -4.40 18.69 -0.64
C VAL A 177 -3.21 17.87 -0.15
N GLY A 178 -2.65 18.19 1.02
CA GLY A 178 -1.45 17.55 1.56
C GLY A 178 -0.29 17.62 0.56
N LEU A 179 0.26 16.46 0.22
CA LEU A 179 1.48 16.31 -0.57
C LEU A 179 1.22 16.01 -2.07
N ASP A 180 -0.04 16.02 -2.53
CA ASP A 180 -0.41 15.54 -3.88
C ASP A 180 -0.09 16.53 -5.01
N LYS A 181 0.30 17.78 -4.69
CA LYS A 181 0.66 18.81 -5.67
C LYS A 181 2.03 19.44 -5.38
N PRO A 182 3.12 18.66 -5.46
CA PRO A 182 4.45 19.20 -5.26
C PRO A 182 4.80 20.18 -6.37
N GLN A 183 5.43 21.29 -6.00
CA GLN A 183 6.13 22.18 -6.90
C GLN A 183 7.63 21.92 -6.78
N LYS A 184 8.27 21.56 -7.89
CA LYS A 184 9.70 21.27 -7.93
C LYS A 184 10.51 22.54 -7.68
N LEU A 185 11.50 22.47 -6.80
CA LEU A 185 12.52 23.50 -6.66
C LEU A 185 13.53 23.36 -7.80
N SER A 186 13.65 24.42 -8.62
CA SER A 186 14.65 24.48 -9.69
C SER A 186 16.03 24.77 -9.11
N LEU A 187 16.61 23.78 -8.45
CA LEU A 187 18.02 23.81 -8.06
C LEU A 187 18.87 23.41 -9.27
N LEU A 188 20.08 23.97 -9.38
CA LEU A 188 21.09 23.53 -10.35
C LEU A 188 21.18 21.99 -10.28
N ALA A 189 20.72 21.31 -11.35
CA ALA A 189 20.77 19.87 -11.56
C ALA A 189 20.77 19.00 -10.28
N ASP A 190 19.59 18.69 -9.72
CA ASP A 190 19.39 17.61 -8.73
C ASP A 190 20.54 17.48 -7.70
N PRO A 191 20.58 18.31 -6.65
CA PRO A 191 21.75 18.39 -5.76
C PRO A 191 22.07 17.07 -5.06
N ILE A 192 21.18 16.07 -5.07
CA ILE A 192 21.36 14.76 -4.45
C ILE A 192 20.95 13.66 -5.44
N GLY A 193 21.26 13.84 -6.73
CA GLY A 193 21.38 12.70 -7.63
C GLY A 193 22.31 11.63 -7.03
N LYS A 194 22.27 10.39 -7.53
CA LYS A 194 22.89 9.18 -6.91
C LYS A 194 24.40 9.23 -6.57
N ASN A 195 25.08 10.36 -6.75
CA ASN A 195 26.31 10.77 -6.08
C ASN A 195 26.54 12.26 -6.44
N PRO A 196 26.33 13.22 -5.52
CA PRO A 196 26.70 14.58 -5.82
C PRO A 196 28.20 14.80 -5.62
N ASP A 197 28.86 15.42 -6.60
CA ASP A 197 30.29 15.75 -6.58
C ASP A 197 30.71 16.64 -5.38
N TRP A 198 29.76 17.32 -4.74
CA TRP A 198 29.97 18.16 -3.56
C TRP A 198 29.90 17.40 -2.22
N PHE A 199 29.34 16.19 -2.18
CA PHE A 199 29.32 15.34 -1.00
C PHE A 199 30.50 14.35 -1.05
N LYS A 200 31.61 14.69 -0.37
CA LYS A 200 32.80 13.85 -0.29
C LYS A 200 32.91 13.23 1.11
N PRO A 201 32.53 11.95 1.31
CA PRO A 201 32.74 11.29 2.59
C PRO A 201 34.23 11.01 2.84
N HIS A 202 34.58 10.79 4.11
CA HIS A 202 35.96 10.49 4.54
C HIS A 202 36.49 9.13 4.02
N LYS A 203 35.63 8.28 3.44
CA LYS A 203 36.00 7.00 2.82
C LYS A 203 35.38 6.83 1.42
N PRO A 204 36.17 6.62 0.35
CA PRO A 204 35.63 6.31 -0.99
C PRO A 204 34.97 4.93 -1.03
N GLY A 205 33.76 4.82 -1.61
CA GLY A 205 33.24 3.53 -2.13
C GLY A 205 31.94 2.97 -1.53
N VAL A 206 31.40 3.52 -0.44
CA VAL A 206 30.07 3.14 0.08
C VAL A 206 29.34 4.40 0.56
N TYR A 207 28.36 4.86 -0.21
CA TYR A 207 27.50 5.99 0.14
C TYR A 207 26.14 5.45 0.60
N LYS A 208 25.77 5.68 1.86
CA LYS A 208 24.45 5.32 2.41
C LYS A 208 23.83 6.50 3.14
N LEU A 209 22.85 7.14 2.51
CA LEU A 209 21.94 8.08 3.16
C LEU A 209 20.60 7.42 3.48
N ARG A 210 20.03 7.74 4.65
CA ARG A 210 18.70 7.26 5.06
C ARG A 210 17.64 8.36 5.04
N HIS A 211 17.90 9.49 5.68
CA HIS A 211 17.00 10.66 5.73
C HIS A 211 17.64 11.90 5.12
N ASN A 212 16.78 12.79 4.64
CA ASN A 212 17.14 13.98 3.85
C ASN A 212 16.06 15.05 4.03
N GLN A 213 16.21 15.95 5.00
CA GLN A 213 15.22 16.99 5.32
C GLN A 213 15.64 18.34 4.75
N TRP A 214 14.71 19.07 4.14
CA TRP A 214 14.98 20.34 3.48
C TRP A 214 14.24 21.45 4.21
N LYS A 215 14.93 22.47 4.70
CA LYS A 215 14.31 23.55 5.49
C LYS A 215 14.69 24.89 4.91
N PHE A 216 13.70 25.77 4.74
CA PHE A 216 13.97 27.19 4.50
C PHE A 216 14.19 27.94 5.80
N VAL A 217 15.15 28.85 5.78
CA VAL A 217 15.49 29.74 6.89
C VAL A 217 16.11 31.02 6.30
N ASP A 218 15.90 32.16 6.94
CA ASP A 218 16.71 33.36 6.72
C ASP A 218 17.95 33.21 7.62
N TYR A 219 19.01 32.56 7.13
CA TYR A 219 20.10 32.09 7.99
C TYR A 219 20.91 33.24 8.59
N ASP A 220 21.14 34.30 7.81
CA ASP A 220 22.00 35.44 8.17
C ASP A 220 21.26 36.78 8.32
N GLY A 221 19.92 36.78 8.33
CA GLY A 221 19.14 37.98 8.57
C GLY A 221 19.08 38.94 7.38
N ASP A 222 19.51 38.51 6.19
CA ASP A 222 19.43 39.31 4.96
C ASP A 222 18.03 39.28 4.30
N LYS A 223 17.11 38.47 4.85
CA LYS A 223 15.72 38.25 4.41
C LYS A 223 15.57 37.44 3.12
N ALA A 224 16.66 36.98 2.51
CA ALA A 224 16.61 36.01 1.45
C ALA A 224 16.51 34.61 2.05
N LEU A 225 15.60 33.78 1.53
CA LEU A 225 15.48 32.42 2.07
C LEU A 225 16.60 31.50 1.58
N ASP A 226 17.44 31.12 2.53
CA ASP A 226 18.43 30.06 2.41
C ASP A 226 17.78 28.69 2.52
N LEU A 227 18.47 27.70 1.97
CA LEU A 227 18.06 26.30 2.07
C LEU A 227 19.06 25.53 2.93
N VAL A 228 18.58 24.91 4.00
CA VAL A 228 19.33 23.96 4.80
C VAL A 228 18.90 22.55 4.44
N VAL A 229 19.88 21.68 4.20
CA VAL A 229 19.67 20.26 3.92
C VAL A 229 20.30 19.43 5.03
N ALA A 230 19.48 18.72 5.80
CA ALA A 230 19.93 17.79 6.84
C ALA A 230 20.00 16.37 6.29
N LEU A 231 21.16 15.75 6.39
CA LEU A 231 21.44 14.42 5.86
C LEU A 231 21.83 13.44 6.97
N GLU A 232 21.18 12.29 6.99
CA GLU A 232 21.56 11.17 7.84
C GLU A 232 22.46 10.20 7.08
N ASN A 233 23.72 10.10 7.51
CA ASN A 233 24.77 9.39 6.80
C ASN A 233 25.26 8.16 7.57
N TRP A 234 24.98 6.98 7.00
CA TRP A 234 25.32 5.65 7.55
C TRP A 234 26.64 5.10 7.02
N SER A 235 27.41 5.89 6.27
CA SER A 235 28.56 5.36 5.53
C SER A 235 29.67 4.81 6.45
N GLU A 236 29.87 5.42 7.63
CA GLU A 236 30.83 4.93 8.64
C GLU A 236 30.24 3.90 9.59
N TYR A 237 28.97 4.10 9.98
CA TYR A 237 28.21 3.17 10.80
C TYR A 237 27.99 1.81 10.13
N GLY A 238 27.84 1.78 8.80
CA GLY A 238 27.62 0.57 8.04
C GLY A 238 26.21 0.00 8.25
N TRP A 239 26.13 -1.30 8.50
CA TRP A 239 24.88 -2.03 8.77
C TRP A 239 25.22 -3.35 9.47
N ASP A 240 24.61 -3.62 10.63
CA ASP A 240 24.61 -4.85 11.45
C ASP A 240 25.91 -5.68 11.64
N ASP A 241 25.86 -6.67 12.55
CA ASP A 241 26.91 -7.69 12.79
C ASP A 241 28.35 -7.15 13.02
N ALA A 242 28.46 -5.94 13.58
CA ALA A 242 29.74 -5.26 13.80
C ALA A 242 30.15 -5.21 15.28
N TRP A 243 29.68 -6.14 16.10
CA TRP A 243 30.12 -6.27 17.50
C TRP A 243 31.43 -7.07 17.59
N ASP A 244 32.27 -6.74 18.57
CA ASP A 244 33.34 -7.62 19.02
C ASP A 244 32.86 -8.55 20.15
N SER A 245 33.73 -9.47 20.60
CA SER A 245 33.39 -10.44 21.65
C SER A 245 33.18 -9.81 23.03
N SER A 246 33.44 -8.51 23.20
CA SER A 246 33.16 -7.75 24.42
C SER A 246 31.89 -6.90 24.32
N GLY A 247 31.16 -6.98 23.19
CA GLY A 247 29.96 -6.20 22.94
C GLY A 247 30.24 -4.74 22.63
N GLN A 248 31.41 -4.43 22.07
CA GLN A 248 31.76 -3.10 21.56
C GLN A 248 31.53 -3.01 20.05
N TRP A 249 30.95 -1.90 19.61
CA TRP A 249 30.65 -1.65 18.19
C TRP A 249 31.94 -1.29 17.45
N LYS A 250 32.26 -2.01 16.37
CA LYS A 250 33.50 -1.86 15.60
C LYS A 250 33.39 -0.86 14.45
N ASN A 251 32.18 -0.57 13.97
CA ASN A 251 32.00 0.41 12.90
C ASN A 251 32.04 1.83 13.47
N GLY A 252 32.11 2.82 12.58
CA GLY A 252 32.15 4.23 12.96
C GLY A 252 30.78 4.74 13.46
N PRO A 253 30.70 6.01 13.85
CA PRO A 253 29.46 6.62 14.32
C PRO A 253 28.45 6.83 13.18
N LEU A 254 27.19 7.05 13.57
CA LEU A 254 26.13 7.54 12.71
C LEU A 254 26.16 9.07 12.72
N HIS A 255 26.03 9.70 11.55
CA HIS A 255 26.17 11.15 11.40
C HIS A 255 24.88 11.82 10.93
N GLY A 256 24.54 12.95 11.55
CA GLY A 256 23.48 13.87 11.16
C GLY A 256 24.07 15.23 10.76
N LEU A 257 24.33 15.41 9.47
CA LEU A 257 25.07 16.55 8.94
C LEU A 257 24.15 17.62 8.34
N LEU A 258 24.47 18.90 8.55
CA LEU A 258 23.72 20.02 7.99
C LEU A 258 24.51 20.77 6.91
N TYR A 259 23.91 20.95 5.73
CA TYR A 259 24.45 21.74 4.63
C TYR A 259 23.64 23.00 4.41
N LEU A 260 24.32 24.15 4.39
CA LEU A 260 23.76 25.45 4.02
C LEU A 260 23.98 25.73 2.54
N PHE A 261 22.89 25.93 1.82
CA PHE A 261 22.86 26.53 0.49
C PHE A 261 22.47 27.99 0.65
N ARG A 262 23.47 28.88 0.72
CA ARG A 262 23.24 30.31 0.90
C ARG A 262 22.62 30.94 -0.35
N ASN A 263 21.52 31.66 -0.20
CA ASN A 263 20.86 32.38 -1.28
C ASN A 263 21.54 33.72 -1.52
N THR A 264 22.26 33.84 -2.64
CA THR A 264 22.90 35.10 -3.06
C THR A 264 22.01 35.96 -3.96
N GLY A 265 20.76 35.53 -4.18
CA GLY A 265 19.74 36.21 -4.98
C GLY A 265 18.66 36.85 -4.09
N SER A 266 17.39 36.70 -4.48
CA SER A 266 16.24 37.03 -3.62
C SER A 266 15.40 35.79 -3.34
N THR A 267 14.42 35.89 -2.44
CA THR A 267 13.47 34.79 -2.18
C THR A 267 12.64 34.43 -3.42
N GLU A 268 12.23 35.42 -4.23
CA GLU A 268 11.45 35.21 -5.46
C GLU A 268 12.29 34.69 -6.63
N GLN A 269 13.58 35.02 -6.66
CA GLN A 269 14.53 34.59 -7.69
C GLN A 269 15.81 34.07 -7.00
N PRO A 270 15.75 32.87 -6.40
CA PRO A 270 16.84 32.36 -5.60
C PRO A 270 18.06 32.03 -6.46
N LYS A 271 19.24 32.33 -5.91
CA LYS A 271 20.53 31.96 -6.49
C LYS A 271 21.41 31.34 -5.40
N TYR A 272 21.27 30.03 -5.24
CA TYR A 272 22.04 29.29 -4.24
C TYR A 272 23.51 29.15 -4.61
N ALA A 273 24.38 29.44 -3.65
CA ALA A 273 25.81 29.17 -3.72
C ALA A 273 26.10 27.66 -3.54
N GLU A 274 27.36 27.27 -3.79
CA GLU A 274 27.83 25.92 -3.46
C GLU A 274 27.60 25.60 -1.98
N PRO A 275 27.10 24.39 -1.66
CA PRO A 275 26.75 24.04 -0.29
C PRO A 275 27.97 23.96 0.62
N LYS A 276 27.78 24.37 1.87
CA LYS A 276 28.80 24.27 2.92
C LYS A 276 28.22 23.58 4.14
N LEU A 277 29.04 22.79 4.83
CA LEU A 277 28.68 22.28 6.16
C LEU A 277 28.52 23.46 7.12
N ILE A 278 27.53 23.37 8.00
CA ILE A 278 27.38 24.32 9.10
C ILE A 278 28.46 24.01 10.15
N GLU A 279 29.30 24.99 10.45
CA GLU A 279 30.43 24.86 11.37
C GLU A 279 29.97 24.93 12.84
N ALA A 280 30.60 24.15 13.71
CA ALA A 280 30.39 24.17 15.15
C ALA A 280 31.74 24.21 15.87
N ALA A 281 32.08 25.36 16.45
CA ALA A 281 33.36 25.59 17.10
C ALA A 281 33.49 24.72 18.37
N GLY A 282 34.58 23.95 18.44
CA GLY A 282 34.83 23.03 19.56
C GLY A 282 34.15 21.67 19.42
N ALA A 283 33.34 21.44 18.38
CA ALA A 283 32.83 20.10 18.05
C ALA A 283 33.97 19.20 17.53
N PRO A 284 33.93 17.88 17.76
CA PRO A 284 35.01 16.97 17.34
C PRO A 284 35.36 17.04 15.85
N GLN A 285 34.34 17.21 14.99
CA GLN A 285 34.47 17.32 13.53
C GLN A 285 34.55 18.77 13.04
N GLY A 286 34.47 19.76 13.95
CA GLY A 286 34.38 21.19 13.61
C GLY A 286 33.09 21.61 12.91
N VAL A 287 32.10 20.72 12.82
CA VAL A 287 30.80 20.93 12.15
C VAL A 287 29.67 20.47 13.06
N VAL A 288 28.45 20.93 12.76
CA VAL A 288 27.23 20.36 13.36
C VAL A 288 27.09 18.92 12.90
N ASP A 289 27.11 18.01 13.87
CA ASP A 289 27.02 16.57 13.69
C ASP A 289 26.28 15.97 14.89
N THR A 290 25.08 15.46 14.65
CA THR A 290 24.28 14.72 15.65
C THR A 290 24.39 13.22 15.42
N PHE A 291 23.89 12.41 16.34
CA PHE A 291 23.75 10.97 16.12
C PHE A 291 22.61 10.66 15.13
N GLY A 292 22.78 10.99 13.85
CA GLY A 292 21.76 10.83 12.80
C GLY A 292 20.53 11.74 12.96
N LEU A 293 19.57 11.63 12.03
CA LEU A 293 18.26 12.32 11.99
C LEU A 293 18.20 13.73 12.64
N ALA A 294 19.07 14.63 12.19
CA ALA A 294 19.27 15.92 12.87
C ALA A 294 18.00 16.78 13.03
N SER A 295 17.03 16.71 12.10
CA SER A 295 15.74 17.43 12.20
C SER A 295 15.87 18.88 12.71
N PRO A 296 16.61 19.76 11.98
CA PRO A 296 17.07 21.04 12.52
C PRO A 296 15.95 22.06 12.73
N ASN A 297 16.01 22.81 13.83
CA ASN A 297 15.12 23.93 14.15
C ASN A 297 15.95 25.17 14.47
N PHE A 298 15.78 26.23 13.65
CA PHE A 298 16.47 27.50 13.82
C PHE A 298 15.53 28.52 14.46
N ALA A 299 15.92 29.04 15.62
CA ALA A 299 15.16 30.05 16.34
C ALA A 299 16.04 30.76 17.37
N ASP A 300 15.60 31.94 17.80
CA ASP A 300 16.19 32.67 18.93
C ASP A 300 15.71 32.04 20.25
N PHE A 301 16.37 30.95 20.67
CA PHE A 301 15.94 30.17 21.83
C PHE A 301 16.38 30.82 23.14
N ASP A 302 17.48 31.57 23.14
CA ASP A 302 17.99 32.27 24.33
C ASP A 302 17.62 33.76 24.42
N GLY A 303 16.96 34.29 23.40
CA GLY A 303 16.38 35.64 23.38
C GLY A 303 17.41 36.75 23.13
N ASP A 304 18.58 36.41 22.60
CA ASP A 304 19.66 37.35 22.31
C ASP A 304 19.56 38.03 20.92
N GLY A 305 18.58 37.61 20.12
CA GLY A 305 18.25 38.19 18.83
C GLY A 305 18.95 37.54 17.63
N ASP A 306 19.70 36.47 17.85
CA ASP A 306 20.24 35.64 16.78
C ASP A 306 19.58 34.24 16.69
N LEU A 307 19.92 33.44 15.68
CA LEU A 307 19.30 32.13 15.50
C LEU A 307 20.21 31.04 16.07
N ASP A 308 19.80 30.45 17.18
CA ASP A 308 20.31 29.19 17.68
C ASP A 308 19.80 28.01 16.85
N LEU A 309 20.37 26.83 17.10
CA LEU A 309 19.99 25.59 16.45
C LEU A 309 19.66 24.50 17.48
N LEU A 310 18.46 23.94 17.36
CA LEU A 310 18.01 22.76 18.11
C LEU A 310 17.77 21.61 17.15
N CYS A 311 18.45 20.49 17.39
CA CYS A 311 18.35 19.27 16.59
C CYS A 311 17.74 18.12 17.41
N GLY A 312 17.06 17.21 16.72
CA GLY A 312 16.80 15.87 17.23
C GLY A 312 17.96 14.92 16.90
N GLU A 313 17.80 13.66 17.25
CA GLU A 313 18.75 12.59 16.93
C GLU A 313 18.04 11.32 16.45
N PHE A 314 18.79 10.39 15.83
CA PHE A 314 18.26 9.08 15.46
C PHE A 314 17.81 8.28 16.67
N LEU A 315 18.46 8.46 17.83
CA LEU A 315 17.95 7.94 19.09
C LEU A 315 16.78 8.84 19.54
N ASP A 316 16.82 9.31 20.77
CA ASP A 316 15.69 9.88 21.50
C ASP A 316 16.00 11.24 22.15
N GLY A 317 17.24 11.69 22.02
CA GLY A 317 17.76 12.91 22.63
C GLY A 317 17.66 14.14 21.73
N PHE A 318 17.87 15.30 22.34
CA PHE A 318 17.86 16.60 21.70
C PHE A 318 19.21 17.29 21.92
N THR A 319 19.77 17.87 20.86
CA THR A 319 21.08 18.54 20.91
C THR A 319 20.95 20.01 20.53
N TYR A 320 21.36 20.88 21.45
CA TYR A 320 21.32 22.33 21.32
C TYR A 320 22.69 22.90 20.96
N PHE A 321 22.72 23.73 19.93
CA PHE A 321 23.89 24.44 19.44
C PHE A 321 23.61 25.95 19.56
N GLN A 322 24.17 26.57 20.59
CA GLN A 322 24.08 28.02 20.76
C GLN A 322 24.82 28.71 19.62
N ASN A 323 24.22 29.75 19.05
CA ASN A 323 24.94 30.67 18.18
C ASN A 323 25.68 31.69 19.05
N VAL A 324 27.00 31.61 19.06
CA VAL A 324 27.89 32.54 19.79
C VAL A 324 28.43 33.66 18.90
N GLY A 325 27.88 33.76 17.69
CA GLY A 325 28.24 34.73 16.68
C GLY A 325 27.36 35.98 16.76
N SER A 326 26.65 36.24 15.67
CA SER A 326 25.61 37.26 15.61
C SER A 326 24.60 36.85 14.55
N ARG A 327 23.44 37.51 14.54
CA ARG A 327 22.40 37.29 13.51
C ARG A 327 22.92 37.34 12.07
N ALA A 328 23.86 38.25 11.78
CA ALA A 328 24.43 38.45 10.44
C ALA A 328 25.62 37.53 10.10
N GLU A 329 26.27 36.99 11.11
CA GLU A 329 27.40 36.05 10.96
C GLU A 329 27.25 34.92 12.00
N PRO A 330 26.34 33.96 11.77
CA PRO A 330 26.11 32.89 12.72
C PRO A 330 27.35 32.02 12.92
N LYS A 331 27.66 31.69 14.17
CA LYS A 331 28.77 30.82 14.58
C LYS A 331 28.29 29.93 15.72
N TYR A 332 28.11 28.64 15.46
CA TYR A 332 27.62 27.73 16.49
C TYR A 332 28.74 27.22 17.39
N ALA A 333 28.45 27.08 18.68
CA ALA A 333 29.29 26.34 19.63
C ALA A 333 29.08 24.82 19.50
N ALA A 334 29.91 24.03 20.18
CA ALA A 334 29.71 22.59 20.28
C ALA A 334 28.34 22.26 20.91
N GLY A 335 27.67 21.26 20.35
CA GLY A 335 26.35 20.83 20.80
C GLY A 335 26.34 20.34 22.24
N LYS A 336 25.27 20.65 22.95
CA LYS A 336 25.00 20.17 24.32
C LYS A 336 23.67 19.40 24.32
N PRO A 337 23.58 18.23 24.99
CA PRO A 337 22.29 17.58 25.17
C PRO A 337 21.39 18.45 26.03
N LEU A 338 20.09 18.47 25.73
CA LEU A 338 19.11 19.09 26.62
C LEU A 338 18.98 18.27 27.89
N MET A 339 18.89 18.94 29.04
CA MET A 339 18.88 18.31 30.35
C MET A 339 17.60 18.65 31.09
N ARG A 340 17.05 17.67 31.82
CA ARG A 340 15.98 17.87 32.79
C ARG A 340 16.28 17.08 34.05
N GLU A 341 16.22 17.76 35.19
CA GLU A 341 16.40 17.13 36.52
C GLU A 341 17.71 16.31 36.64
N GLY A 342 18.77 16.81 36.01
CA GLY A 342 20.11 16.19 36.02
C GLY A 342 20.27 14.98 35.08
N ARG A 343 19.31 14.72 34.20
CA ARG A 343 19.35 13.66 33.17
C ARG A 343 19.12 14.25 31.80
N GLU A 344 19.57 13.56 30.76
CA GLU A 344 19.27 13.95 29.38
C GLU A 344 17.75 13.87 29.13
N LEU A 345 17.22 14.90 28.50
CA LEU A 345 15.83 14.95 28.07
C LEU A 345 15.66 14.01 26.88
N THR A 346 14.74 13.06 27.02
CA THR A 346 14.62 11.93 26.10
C THR A 346 13.16 11.59 25.81
N MET A 347 12.89 11.16 24.57
CA MET A 347 11.60 10.59 24.16
C MET A 347 11.41 9.13 24.64
N ASP A 348 10.18 8.62 24.62
CA ASP A 348 9.91 7.22 24.98
C ASP A 348 10.60 6.27 23.99
N LEU A 349 10.54 6.58 22.69
CA LEU A 349 11.17 5.82 21.60
C LEU A 349 12.17 6.70 20.80
N GLU A 350 12.78 6.10 19.78
CA GLU A 350 13.80 6.71 18.93
C GLU A 350 13.26 7.19 17.55
N MET A 351 14.16 7.66 16.69
CA MET A 351 13.92 8.28 15.38
C MET A 351 13.06 9.54 15.45
N ILE A 352 13.44 10.46 16.32
CA ILE A 352 12.61 11.62 16.66
C ILE A 352 12.67 12.74 15.61
N VAL A 353 11.53 13.39 15.38
CA VAL A 353 11.37 14.49 14.42
C VAL A 353 10.78 15.71 15.14
N PRO A 354 11.61 16.49 15.85
CA PRO A 354 11.16 17.73 16.49
C PRO A 354 10.86 18.84 15.48
N VAL A 355 9.78 19.56 15.74
CA VAL A 355 9.41 20.80 15.05
C VAL A 355 9.19 21.90 16.08
N ALA A 356 9.98 22.97 15.99
CA ALA A 356 9.81 24.14 16.85
C ALA A 356 8.56 24.94 16.44
N PHE A 357 7.67 25.19 17.39
CA PHE A 357 6.40 25.88 17.19
C PHE A 357 5.86 26.39 18.53
N ASP A 358 5.37 27.63 18.57
CA ASP A 358 4.71 28.21 19.76
C ASP A 358 3.31 27.60 19.90
N TRP A 359 3.22 26.45 20.58
CA TRP A 359 2.02 25.61 20.56
C TRP A 359 0.93 26.12 21.51
N ASP A 360 1.32 26.67 22.65
CA ASP A 360 0.37 27.21 23.63
C ASP A 360 0.15 28.74 23.52
N ALA A 361 0.84 29.40 22.59
CA ALA A 361 0.79 30.84 22.34
C ALA A 361 1.26 31.67 23.55
N ASP A 362 2.20 31.16 24.34
CA ASP A 362 2.83 31.91 25.42
C ASP A 362 4.04 32.77 24.98
N GLY A 363 4.48 32.58 23.73
CA GLY A 363 5.50 33.37 23.06
C GLY A 363 6.90 32.75 23.09
N ASP A 364 7.08 31.60 23.74
CA ASP A 364 8.26 30.77 23.55
C ASP A 364 7.99 29.66 22.49
N LEU A 365 9.06 29.01 22.02
CA LEU A 365 8.93 27.92 21.05
C LEU A 365 9.03 26.58 21.77
N ASP A 366 7.93 25.84 21.77
CA ASP A 366 7.86 24.43 22.14
C ASP A 366 8.43 23.54 21.04
N LEU A 367 8.56 22.24 21.33
CA LEU A 367 8.79 21.22 20.30
C LEU A 367 7.58 20.27 20.19
N ILE A 368 7.08 20.14 18.97
CA ILE A 368 6.14 19.10 18.57
C ILE A 368 6.95 17.97 17.95
N VAL A 369 7.00 16.82 18.62
CA VAL A 369 7.97 15.76 18.33
C VAL A 369 7.25 14.48 17.94
N GLY A 370 7.42 14.06 16.69
CA GLY A 370 7.03 12.71 16.25
C GLY A 370 8.13 11.70 16.56
N ASP A 371 7.76 10.46 16.88
CA ASP A 371 8.72 9.35 17.01
C ASP A 371 8.36 8.18 16.06
N GLU A 372 9.18 7.12 16.09
CA GLU A 372 9.06 6.00 15.17
C GLU A 372 7.71 5.29 15.23
N ASP A 373 7.07 5.17 16.40
CA ASP A 373 5.83 4.39 16.52
C ASP A 373 4.57 5.16 16.09
N GLY A 374 4.77 6.35 15.55
CA GLY A 374 3.75 7.20 14.97
C GLY A 374 3.06 8.10 15.97
N ARG A 375 3.46 8.08 17.25
CA ARG A 375 2.94 9.01 18.25
C ARG A 375 3.61 10.37 18.12
N VAL A 376 2.92 11.40 18.64
CA VAL A 376 3.42 12.77 18.68
C VAL A 376 3.31 13.31 20.10
N ALA A 377 4.37 13.93 20.59
CA ALA A 377 4.44 14.56 21.90
C ALA A 377 4.66 16.06 21.83
N LEU A 378 4.16 16.75 22.86
CA LEU A 378 4.61 18.09 23.21
C LEU A 378 5.81 17.97 24.15
N VAL A 379 6.89 18.67 23.82
CA VAL A 379 8.02 18.94 24.70
C VAL A 379 7.99 20.44 24.95
N GLU A 380 7.33 20.80 26.05
CA GLU A 380 6.98 22.19 26.38
C GLU A 380 8.22 22.96 26.83
N ASN A 381 8.47 24.11 26.21
CA ASN A 381 9.41 25.09 26.73
C ASN A 381 8.72 25.81 27.89
N TYR A 382 9.45 26.05 28.99
CA TYR A 382 8.84 26.65 30.18
C TYR A 382 9.53 27.95 30.61
N GLY A 383 10.24 28.61 29.67
CA GLY A 383 10.58 30.03 29.73
C GLY A 383 12.06 30.40 29.96
N PRO A 384 12.74 30.01 31.05
CA PRO A 384 14.06 30.55 31.35
C PRO A 384 15.19 29.69 30.78
N CYS A 385 16.12 30.29 30.04
CA CYS A 385 17.40 29.67 29.73
C CYS A 385 18.31 29.55 30.96
N VAL A 386 19.04 28.44 31.07
CA VAL A 386 20.08 28.23 32.08
C VAL A 386 21.41 28.11 31.36
N ASP A 387 22.34 29.02 31.66
CA ASP A 387 23.65 29.12 31.00
C ASP A 387 23.55 29.16 29.45
N GLY A 388 22.56 29.90 28.94
CA GLY A 388 22.30 30.06 27.50
C GLY A 388 21.63 28.85 26.83
N VAL A 389 21.11 27.89 27.61
CA VAL A 389 20.42 26.70 27.07
C VAL A 389 18.92 26.75 27.43
N PRO A 390 18.01 26.63 26.44
CA PRO A 390 16.56 26.59 26.69
C PRO A 390 16.17 25.37 27.53
N GLN A 391 15.14 25.53 28.35
CA GLN A 391 14.72 24.51 29.31
C GLN A 391 13.34 23.97 28.94
N PHE A 392 13.24 22.65 28.85
CA PHE A 392 12.02 21.97 28.44
C PHE A 392 11.50 21.03 29.52
N LEU A 393 10.19 20.79 29.53
CA LEU A 393 9.53 19.77 30.32
C LEU A 393 9.69 18.38 29.68
N THR A 394 9.45 17.34 30.47
CA THR A 394 9.43 15.96 29.97
C THR A 394 8.36 15.79 28.89
N PRO A 395 8.63 15.03 27.81
CA PRO A 395 7.66 14.84 26.74
C PRO A 395 6.33 14.29 27.23
N LYS A 396 5.24 14.84 26.69
CA LYS A 396 3.88 14.35 26.95
C LYS A 396 3.15 14.13 25.63
N TYR A 397 2.75 12.88 25.39
CA TYR A 397 2.06 12.46 24.17
C TYR A 397 0.66 13.06 24.07
N PHE A 398 0.31 13.53 22.86
CA PHE A 398 -1.03 13.97 22.53
C PHE A 398 -2.02 12.81 22.55
N LYS A 399 -3.29 13.13 22.72
CA LYS A 399 -4.39 12.18 22.80
C LYS A 399 -5.39 12.43 21.68
N GLN A 400 -6.12 11.38 21.29
CA GLN A 400 -7.22 11.48 20.34
C GLN A 400 -8.42 10.65 20.80
N GLU A 401 -9.59 10.94 20.24
CA GLU A 401 -10.71 10.01 20.24
C GLU A 401 -10.31 8.73 19.48
N ALA A 402 -10.66 7.58 20.05
CA ALA A 402 -10.31 6.28 19.51
C ALA A 402 -11.04 5.98 18.19
N ASP A 403 -10.35 5.31 17.26
CA ASP A 403 -10.91 4.83 16.00
C ASP A 403 -10.51 3.36 15.74
N ASP A 404 -9.37 3.14 15.08
CA ASP A 404 -8.78 1.80 14.91
C ASP A 404 -8.01 1.38 16.18
N VAL A 405 -8.06 0.10 16.53
CA VAL A 405 -7.20 -0.48 17.57
C VAL A 405 -5.75 -0.49 17.09
N LYS A 406 -4.85 0.08 17.91
CA LYS A 406 -3.42 0.21 17.63
C LYS A 406 -2.61 0.04 18.91
N PHE A 407 -1.44 -0.58 18.79
CA PHE A 407 -0.44 -0.59 19.86
C PHE A 407 0.99 -0.49 19.32
N GLY A 408 1.66 0.64 19.57
CA GLY A 408 3.03 0.90 19.08
C GLY A 408 3.15 0.72 17.56
N ALA A 409 4.30 0.22 17.09
CA ALA A 409 4.50 -0.22 15.71
C ALA A 409 4.99 -1.68 15.68
N LEU A 410 4.94 -2.31 14.50
CA LEU A 410 5.25 -3.74 14.30
C LEU A 410 4.58 -4.62 15.35
N ALA A 411 3.27 -4.39 15.53
CA ALA A 411 2.53 -5.01 16.60
C ALA A 411 2.45 -6.52 16.40
N THR A 412 2.61 -7.26 17.49
CA THR A 412 2.52 -8.72 17.51
C THR A 412 1.37 -9.14 18.39
N THR A 413 0.37 -9.82 17.83
CA THR A 413 -0.88 -10.13 18.54
C THR A 413 -0.96 -11.59 18.94
N CYS A 414 -1.57 -11.87 20.10
CA CYS A 414 -1.96 -13.18 20.57
C CYS A 414 -3.40 -13.09 21.10
N GLY A 415 -4.32 -13.87 20.51
CA GLY A 415 -5.69 -14.00 21.01
C GLY A 415 -5.73 -14.99 22.19
N PHE A 416 -6.28 -14.57 23.32
CA PHE A 416 -6.44 -15.42 24.50
C PHE A 416 -7.45 -14.78 25.47
N ASP A 417 -8.27 -15.57 26.14
CA ASP A 417 -9.13 -15.14 27.26
C ASP A 417 -8.24 -14.84 28.48
N TRP A 418 -7.76 -13.61 28.65
CA TRP A 418 -6.72 -13.30 29.63
C TRP A 418 -7.27 -13.24 31.06
N ASP A 419 -8.48 -12.69 31.22
CA ASP A 419 -9.11 -12.47 32.53
C ASP A 419 -10.20 -13.49 32.89
N GLY A 420 -10.36 -14.54 32.08
CA GLY A 420 -11.20 -15.69 32.42
C GLY A 420 -12.69 -15.39 32.39
N ASP A 421 -13.12 -14.31 31.74
CA ASP A 421 -14.53 -13.95 31.62
C ASP A 421 -15.26 -14.75 30.53
N GLY A 422 -14.51 -15.52 29.73
CA GLY A 422 -14.99 -16.43 28.71
C GLY A 422 -15.02 -15.86 27.30
N ASP A 423 -14.58 -14.62 27.11
CA ASP A 423 -14.40 -14.03 25.80
C ASP A 423 -12.91 -13.95 25.41
N THR A 424 -12.59 -13.74 24.12
CA THR A 424 -11.19 -13.72 23.67
C THR A 424 -10.65 -12.30 23.62
N ASP A 425 -9.68 -12.00 24.49
CA ASP A 425 -8.93 -10.76 24.50
C ASP A 425 -7.74 -10.74 23.53
N ILE A 426 -7.04 -9.60 23.51
CA ILE A 426 -5.79 -9.43 22.77
C ILE A 426 -4.63 -9.11 23.72
N ILE A 427 -3.58 -9.91 23.64
CA ILE A 427 -2.26 -9.60 24.18
C ILE A 427 -1.33 -9.15 23.04
N ALA A 428 -0.80 -7.93 23.12
CA ALA A 428 -0.07 -7.29 22.04
C ALA A 428 1.35 -6.84 22.42
N GLY A 429 2.37 -7.22 21.65
CA GLY A 429 3.74 -6.73 21.73
C GLY A 429 4.03 -5.65 20.68
N ASN A 430 5.15 -4.94 20.77
CA ASN A 430 5.51 -3.89 19.80
C ASN A 430 7.03 -3.64 19.66
N THR A 431 7.40 -2.76 18.72
CA THR A 431 8.79 -2.35 18.44
C THR A 431 9.52 -1.82 19.68
N ALA A 432 8.85 -1.02 20.52
CA ALA A 432 9.45 -0.41 21.72
C ALA A 432 9.72 -1.40 22.86
N GLY A 433 9.29 -2.65 22.68
CA GLY A 433 9.52 -3.75 23.63
C GLY A 433 8.44 -3.89 24.69
N TYR A 434 7.35 -3.15 24.60
CA TYR A 434 6.22 -3.26 25.53
C TYR A 434 5.34 -4.47 25.18
N ILE A 435 4.62 -4.98 26.16
CA ILE A 435 3.50 -5.92 25.96
C ILE A 435 2.28 -5.35 26.68
N ALA A 436 1.11 -5.38 26.04
CA ALA A 436 -0.13 -4.85 26.56
C ALA A 436 -1.27 -5.87 26.51
N PHE A 437 -2.19 -5.72 27.45
CA PHE A 437 -3.51 -6.33 27.48
C PHE A 437 -4.52 -5.34 26.92
N ILE A 438 -5.37 -5.81 26.01
CA ILE A 438 -6.47 -5.04 25.42
C ILE A 438 -7.73 -5.86 25.65
N GLU A 439 -8.45 -5.50 26.71
CA GLU A 439 -9.67 -6.17 27.18
C GLU A 439 -10.80 -6.04 26.16
N ASN A 440 -11.46 -7.15 25.90
CA ASN A 440 -12.74 -7.19 25.23
C ASN A 440 -13.86 -6.92 26.25
N LEU A 441 -14.59 -5.83 26.06
CA LEU A 441 -15.63 -5.35 26.97
C LEU A 441 -17.05 -5.80 26.57
N SER A 442 -17.15 -6.78 25.69
CA SER A 442 -18.42 -7.23 25.11
C SER A 442 -18.99 -8.49 25.76
N GLY A 443 -18.15 -9.33 26.37
CA GLY A 443 -18.51 -10.67 26.81
C GLY A 443 -18.52 -11.70 25.66
N PRO A 444 -18.77 -12.98 25.98
CA PRO A 444 -18.58 -14.09 25.06
C PRO A 444 -19.55 -14.09 23.88
N GLY A 445 -19.08 -14.49 22.71
CA GLY A 445 -19.93 -14.71 21.52
C GLY A 445 -20.27 -13.45 20.72
N VAL A 446 -19.61 -12.32 20.98
CA VAL A 446 -19.82 -11.06 20.26
C VAL A 446 -18.80 -10.89 19.13
N GLU A 447 -19.21 -11.19 17.90
CA GLU A 447 -18.36 -11.14 16.68
C GLU A 447 -17.67 -9.79 16.42
N SER A 448 -18.25 -8.68 16.89
CA SER A 448 -17.66 -7.34 16.80
C SER A 448 -17.43 -6.75 18.20
N PRO A 449 -16.32 -7.11 18.86
CA PRO A 449 -16.01 -6.65 20.22
C PRO A 449 -15.91 -5.14 20.36
N ARG A 450 -16.14 -4.69 21.59
CA ARG A 450 -15.83 -3.34 22.07
C ARG A 450 -14.55 -3.43 22.89
N TRP A 451 -13.53 -2.66 22.54
CA TRP A 451 -12.20 -2.77 23.14
C TRP A 451 -11.92 -1.66 24.15
N ALA A 452 -11.24 -2.01 25.23
CA ALA A 452 -10.57 -1.06 26.11
C ALA A 452 -9.37 -0.38 25.40
N ALA A 453 -8.79 0.63 26.04
CA ALA A 453 -7.47 1.13 25.64
C ALA A 453 -6.40 0.09 26.01
N PRO A 454 -5.28 0.01 25.27
CA PRO A 454 -4.17 -0.88 25.66
C PRO A 454 -3.62 -0.54 27.03
N ASP A 455 -3.59 -1.53 27.91
CA ASP A 455 -2.97 -1.45 29.23
C ASP A 455 -1.66 -2.25 29.25
N LYS A 456 -0.56 -1.60 29.64
CA LYS A 456 0.76 -2.25 29.55
C LYS A 456 0.90 -3.26 30.68
N LEU A 457 1.23 -4.50 30.34
CA LEU A 457 1.40 -5.56 31.32
C LEU A 457 2.60 -5.27 32.22
N GLU A 458 2.46 -5.65 33.49
CA GLU A 458 3.50 -5.57 34.50
C GLU A 458 3.95 -6.97 34.92
N ALA A 459 5.24 -7.08 35.28
CA ALA A 459 5.82 -8.25 35.92
C ALA A 459 6.59 -7.82 37.16
N ALA A 460 6.34 -8.46 38.29
CA ALA A 460 6.91 -8.11 39.58
C ALA A 460 6.75 -6.62 39.98
N GLY A 461 5.64 -5.99 39.56
CA GLY A 461 5.32 -4.58 39.83
C GLY A 461 6.03 -3.58 38.91
N GLU A 462 6.63 -4.03 37.81
CA GLU A 462 7.25 -3.16 36.81
C GLU A 462 6.66 -3.43 35.42
N THR A 463 6.41 -2.38 34.64
CA THR A 463 5.98 -2.51 33.25
C THR A 463 6.96 -3.36 32.45
N ILE A 464 6.44 -4.37 31.74
CA ILE A 464 7.25 -5.20 30.85
C ILE A 464 7.69 -4.35 29.66
N ARG A 465 8.99 -4.04 29.62
CA ARG A 465 9.64 -3.36 28.50
C ARG A 465 11.02 -3.94 28.26
N ILE A 466 11.17 -4.77 27.23
CA ILE A 466 12.46 -5.36 26.86
C ILE A 466 13.14 -4.45 25.83
N MET A 467 14.28 -3.86 26.16
CA MET A 467 15.05 -3.01 25.24
C MET A 467 16.42 -3.62 24.92
N ALA A 468 16.96 -3.25 23.76
CA ALA A 468 18.30 -3.57 23.33
C ALA A 468 19.37 -2.96 24.25
N GLY A 469 19.13 -1.74 24.74
CA GLY A 469 20.17 -0.96 25.41
C GLY A 469 21.38 -0.71 24.49
N PRO A 470 22.55 -0.36 25.04
CA PRO A 470 23.68 0.10 24.24
C PRO A 470 24.27 -0.94 23.28
N ASN A 471 24.01 -2.25 23.48
CA ASN A 471 24.61 -3.31 22.67
C ASN A 471 23.77 -4.58 22.47
N GLY A 472 22.47 -4.55 22.80
CA GLY A 472 21.60 -5.73 22.63
C GLY A 472 21.12 -5.96 21.21
N SER A 473 21.04 -4.91 20.37
CA SER A 473 20.63 -5.07 18.98
C SER A 473 21.81 -5.54 18.14
N ILE A 474 21.57 -6.59 17.34
CA ILE A 474 22.55 -7.04 16.34
C ILE A 474 22.83 -5.98 15.26
N GLN A 475 21.92 -5.02 15.08
CA GLN A 475 22.06 -3.95 14.08
C GLN A 475 22.84 -2.73 14.58
N GLY A 476 23.20 -2.71 15.86
CA GLY A 476 24.13 -1.76 16.47
C GLY A 476 23.48 -0.81 17.48
N PRO A 477 24.26 0.14 18.03
CA PRO A 477 23.81 1.10 19.05
C PRO A 477 22.63 1.97 18.64
N ALA A 478 22.41 2.17 17.34
CA ALA A 478 21.31 2.99 16.84
C ALA A 478 19.92 2.45 17.16
N GLU A 479 19.81 1.18 17.55
CA GLU A 479 18.54 0.53 17.90
C GLU A 479 18.36 0.35 19.41
N ALA A 480 19.01 1.20 20.23
CA ALA A 480 19.12 1.00 21.67
C ALA A 480 17.75 0.98 22.39
N LYS A 481 16.74 1.65 21.84
CA LYS A 481 15.39 1.70 22.42
C LYS A 481 14.42 0.67 21.86
N TRP A 482 14.84 -0.14 20.89
CA TRP A 482 14.01 -1.19 20.33
C TRP A 482 14.03 -2.49 21.14
N GLY A 483 12.92 -3.21 21.01
CA GLY A 483 12.61 -4.40 21.79
C GLY A 483 11.94 -5.51 21.00
N TYR A 484 11.08 -5.18 20.03
CA TYR A 484 10.43 -6.13 19.11
C TYR A 484 9.86 -7.37 19.81
N THR A 485 9.02 -7.17 20.82
CA THR A 485 8.45 -8.29 21.59
C THR A 485 7.51 -9.13 20.72
N THR A 486 7.61 -10.45 20.89
CA THR A 486 6.71 -11.44 20.29
C THR A 486 6.33 -12.44 21.37
N GLN A 487 5.07 -12.84 21.44
CA GLN A 487 4.56 -13.58 22.58
C GLN A 487 3.46 -14.58 22.25
N THR A 488 3.33 -15.59 23.11
CA THR A 488 2.20 -16.52 23.19
C THR A 488 1.79 -16.67 24.66
N VAL A 489 0.51 -16.92 24.89
CA VAL A 489 -0.03 -17.26 26.21
C VAL A 489 -0.36 -18.75 26.26
N ALA A 490 0.08 -19.43 27.32
CA ALA A 490 -0.22 -20.84 27.58
C ALA A 490 -0.02 -21.18 29.06
N ASP A 491 -0.65 -22.25 29.55
CA ASP A 491 -0.31 -22.85 30.85
C ASP A 491 1.02 -23.60 30.71
N TRP A 492 2.13 -22.88 30.91
CA TRP A 492 3.47 -23.34 30.57
C TRP A 492 4.01 -24.33 31.61
N ASP A 493 3.69 -24.10 32.88
CA ASP A 493 4.17 -24.94 33.99
C ASP A 493 3.14 -25.95 34.51
N HIS A 494 1.95 -25.99 33.90
CA HIS A 494 0.85 -26.91 34.21
C HIS A 494 0.20 -26.68 35.58
N ASP A 495 0.14 -25.42 36.02
CA ASP A 495 -0.58 -25.03 37.24
C ASP A 495 -2.03 -24.57 36.98
N GLY A 496 -2.44 -24.52 35.71
CA GLY A 496 -3.79 -24.15 35.28
C GLY A 496 -4.00 -22.64 35.10
N LEU A 497 -2.95 -21.83 35.22
CA LEU A 497 -2.99 -20.39 34.98
C LEU A 497 -2.30 -20.04 33.65
N PRO A 498 -2.75 -18.97 32.97
CA PRO A 498 -2.10 -18.52 31.74
C PRO A 498 -0.76 -17.84 32.04
N ASP A 499 0.33 -18.38 31.49
CA ASP A 499 1.67 -17.78 31.52
C ASP A 499 1.99 -17.07 30.20
N LEU A 500 2.96 -16.15 30.22
CA LEU A 500 3.40 -15.41 29.04
C LEU A 500 4.80 -15.87 28.60
N ILE A 501 4.94 -16.36 27.36
CA ILE A 501 6.23 -16.75 26.77
C ILE A 501 6.63 -15.70 25.73
N VAL A 502 7.86 -15.18 25.79
CA VAL A 502 8.30 -14.01 25.02
C VAL A 502 9.66 -14.23 24.35
N ASN A 503 9.79 -13.79 23.10
CA ASN A 503 11.05 -13.52 22.43
C ASN A 503 11.13 -12.02 22.07
N SER A 504 12.32 -11.50 21.77
CA SER A 504 12.57 -10.07 21.61
C SER A 504 13.82 -9.78 20.76
N ILE A 505 14.26 -8.53 20.73
CA ILE A 505 15.52 -8.05 20.15
C ILE A 505 16.74 -8.90 20.55
N TRP A 506 16.72 -9.47 21.76
CA TRP A 506 17.84 -10.27 22.28
C TRP A 506 17.92 -11.69 21.70
N GLY A 507 16.85 -12.21 21.10
CA GLY A 507 16.75 -13.63 20.72
C GLY A 507 16.70 -14.59 21.90
N LYS A 508 16.73 -14.08 23.14
CA LYS A 508 16.59 -14.83 24.38
C LYS A 508 15.11 -15.09 24.64
N VAL A 509 14.74 -16.37 24.76
CA VAL A 509 13.35 -16.75 25.03
C VAL A 509 13.15 -16.83 26.55
N VAL A 510 12.20 -16.06 27.04
CA VAL A 510 11.85 -15.98 28.46
C VAL A 510 10.37 -16.30 28.65
N TRP A 511 9.98 -16.62 29.87
CA TRP A 511 8.58 -16.69 30.27
C TRP A 511 8.34 -15.95 31.58
N TYR A 512 7.12 -15.48 31.76
CA TYR A 512 6.63 -14.84 32.96
C TYR A 512 5.52 -15.71 33.52
N ARG A 513 5.76 -16.22 34.73
CA ARG A 513 4.77 -17.05 35.42
C ARG A 513 3.62 -16.20 35.93
N ASN A 514 2.38 -16.63 35.71
CA ASN A 514 1.25 -16.08 36.42
C ASN A 514 1.18 -16.64 37.84
N VAL A 515 1.36 -15.77 38.83
CA VAL A 515 1.29 -16.08 40.26
C VAL A 515 0.02 -15.55 40.92
N GLY A 516 -0.84 -14.90 40.13
CA GLY A 516 -2.13 -14.38 40.55
C GLY A 516 -3.21 -15.43 40.46
N THR A 517 -4.34 -15.07 39.84
CA THR A 517 -5.49 -15.96 39.64
C THR A 517 -5.91 -15.96 38.18
N ARG A 518 -6.77 -16.92 37.80
CA ARG A 518 -7.32 -17.00 36.44
C ARG A 518 -8.02 -15.71 36.01
N THR A 519 -8.65 -14.99 36.94
CA THR A 519 -9.42 -13.77 36.67
C THR A 519 -8.69 -12.47 36.99
N GLN A 520 -7.53 -12.57 37.61
CA GLN A 520 -6.64 -11.44 37.90
C GLN A 520 -5.21 -11.95 37.76
N PRO A 521 -4.71 -12.10 36.51
CA PRO A 521 -3.34 -12.52 36.27
C PRO A 521 -2.34 -11.53 36.89
N GLU A 522 -1.34 -12.05 37.58
CA GLU A 522 -0.21 -11.27 38.09
C GLU A 522 1.08 -11.97 37.66
N LEU A 523 1.93 -11.29 36.90
CA LEU A 523 3.15 -11.89 36.38
C LEU A 523 4.32 -11.74 37.35
N ALA A 524 5.03 -12.84 37.61
CA ALA A 524 6.32 -12.81 38.30
C ALA A 524 7.44 -12.35 37.36
N ALA A 525 8.62 -12.07 37.92
CA ALA A 525 9.80 -11.70 37.14
C ALA A 525 10.16 -12.77 36.09
N SER A 526 10.67 -12.32 34.94
CA SER A 526 10.99 -13.18 33.80
C SER A 526 11.98 -14.30 34.16
N GLN A 527 11.80 -15.47 33.58
CA GLN A 527 12.70 -16.61 33.67
C GLN A 527 13.11 -17.08 32.28
N SER A 528 14.37 -17.49 32.10
CA SER A 528 14.81 -18.08 30.82
C SER A 528 14.15 -19.43 30.59
N ILE A 529 13.69 -19.68 29.36
CA ILE A 529 13.26 -21.02 28.95
C ILE A 529 14.47 -21.97 29.00
N GLN A 530 14.29 -23.09 29.70
CA GLN A 530 15.34 -24.10 29.91
C GLN A 530 15.15 -25.29 28.98
N VAL A 531 16.20 -25.60 28.20
CA VAL A 531 16.26 -26.75 27.29
C VAL A 531 17.34 -27.72 27.74
N MET A 532 17.03 -29.01 27.79
CA MET A 532 17.98 -30.04 28.20
C MET A 532 19.17 -30.11 27.24
N ASN A 533 20.38 -30.20 27.79
CA ASN A 533 21.64 -30.30 27.03
C ASN A 533 21.85 -29.14 26.04
N TYR A 534 21.27 -27.96 26.30
CA TYR A 534 21.63 -26.73 25.58
C TYR A 534 22.92 -26.17 26.15
N THR A 535 23.87 -25.90 25.27
CA THR A 535 25.19 -25.36 25.60
C THR A 535 25.29 -23.91 25.10
N LYS A 536 26.35 -23.21 25.50
CA LYS A 536 26.65 -21.85 25.00
C LYS A 536 26.85 -21.75 23.48
N HIS A 537 27.00 -22.88 22.78
CA HIS A 537 27.10 -22.95 21.33
C HIS A 537 25.73 -22.98 20.62
N ASN A 538 24.63 -23.17 21.36
CA ASN A 538 23.28 -23.18 20.81
C ASN A 538 22.70 -21.77 20.74
N LYS A 539 23.31 -20.92 19.91
CA LYS A 539 22.89 -19.54 19.65
C LYS A 539 23.23 -19.16 18.20
N PRO A 540 22.60 -18.12 17.64
CA PRO A 540 23.01 -17.62 16.33
C PRO A 540 24.48 -17.16 16.34
N GLU A 541 25.20 -17.43 15.26
CA GLU A 541 26.66 -17.19 15.14
C GLU A 541 27.06 -15.73 15.45
N TRP A 542 26.19 -14.77 15.09
CA TRP A 542 26.40 -13.33 15.26
C TRP A 542 26.07 -12.81 16.67
N THR A 543 25.63 -13.68 17.58
CA THR A 543 25.36 -13.28 18.97
C THR A 543 26.69 -13.08 19.68
N TRP A 544 27.02 -11.86 20.10
CA TRP A 544 28.33 -11.57 20.70
C TRP A 544 28.48 -12.08 22.14
N TRP A 545 27.37 -12.20 22.89
CA TRP A 545 27.35 -12.67 24.28
C TRP A 545 27.15 -14.19 24.38
N GLU A 546 27.46 -14.78 25.54
CA GLU A 546 27.29 -16.22 25.81
C GLU A 546 26.08 -16.46 26.73
N PRO A 547 25.12 -17.33 26.34
CA PRO A 547 24.03 -17.74 27.23
C PRO A 547 24.51 -18.68 28.32
N ASN A 548 23.79 -18.70 29.45
CA ASN A 548 24.02 -19.69 30.49
C ASN A 548 23.62 -21.10 30.00
N GLU A 549 24.12 -22.14 30.66
CA GLU A 549 23.74 -23.52 30.35
C GLU A 549 22.22 -23.70 30.43
N GLY A 550 21.65 -24.36 29.41
CA GLY A 550 20.22 -24.60 29.31
C GLY A 550 19.38 -23.43 28.76
N GLU A 551 19.89 -22.20 28.71
CA GLU A 551 19.10 -21.06 28.22
C GLU A 551 18.86 -21.13 26.70
N LEU A 552 17.59 -21.00 26.31
CA LEU A 552 17.20 -20.96 24.90
C LEU A 552 17.48 -19.57 24.28
N VAL A 553 18.39 -19.56 23.32
CA VAL A 553 18.68 -18.40 22.45
C VAL A 553 18.52 -18.80 20.99
N THR A 554 17.80 -17.99 20.23
CA THR A 554 17.50 -18.23 18.81
C THR A 554 17.58 -16.91 18.01
N GLN A 555 17.09 -16.92 16.77
CA GLN A 555 16.88 -15.70 15.99
C GLN A 555 15.95 -14.73 16.72
N TRP A 556 16.40 -13.48 16.84
CA TRP A 556 15.70 -12.38 17.50
C TRP A 556 14.31 -12.15 16.92
N ARG A 557 13.37 -11.64 17.73
CA ARG A 557 11.99 -11.25 17.35
C ARG A 557 11.22 -12.30 16.52
N THR A 558 11.45 -13.59 16.75
CA THR A 558 10.67 -14.69 16.14
C THR A 558 9.66 -15.23 17.14
N THR A 559 8.46 -15.65 16.71
CA THR A 559 7.39 -16.04 17.66
C THR A 559 7.70 -17.38 18.34
N PRO A 560 7.73 -17.45 19.69
CA PRO A 560 7.66 -18.71 20.42
C PRO A 560 6.19 -19.16 20.50
N VAL A 561 5.84 -20.34 19.98
CA VAL A 561 4.47 -20.87 20.10
C VAL A 561 4.44 -22.01 21.10
N ALA A 562 3.87 -21.72 22.28
CA ALA A 562 3.65 -22.70 23.34
C ALA A 562 2.32 -23.41 23.10
N ILE A 563 2.35 -24.71 22.84
CA ILE A 563 1.18 -25.52 22.44
C ILE A 563 1.45 -27.00 22.66
N ASP A 564 0.42 -27.81 22.93
CA ASP A 564 0.51 -29.28 22.84
C ASP A 564 0.40 -29.73 21.38
N PHE A 565 1.53 -29.77 20.67
CA PHE A 565 1.53 -30.03 19.23
C PHE A 565 1.33 -31.51 18.90
N ASN A 566 1.83 -32.39 19.76
CA ASN A 566 1.80 -33.84 19.54
C ASN A 566 0.61 -34.53 20.24
N ASN A 567 -0.24 -33.76 20.93
CA ASN A 567 -1.41 -34.21 21.67
C ASN A 567 -1.07 -35.22 22.79
N ASN A 568 0.01 -34.95 23.53
CA ASN A 568 0.45 -35.79 24.67
C ASN A 568 0.02 -35.23 26.04
N GLY A 569 -0.70 -34.11 26.06
CA GLY A 569 -1.16 -33.42 27.26
C GLY A 569 -0.10 -32.54 27.94
N LEU A 570 1.03 -32.25 27.27
CA LEU A 570 2.08 -31.37 27.77
C LEU A 570 2.27 -30.17 26.84
N CYS A 571 2.57 -29.00 27.41
CA CYS A 571 2.83 -27.81 26.63
C CYS A 571 4.25 -27.86 26.04
N ASP A 572 4.31 -28.13 24.75
CA ASP A 572 5.53 -28.11 23.94
C ASP A 572 5.86 -26.68 23.48
N LEU A 573 6.94 -26.54 22.70
CA LEU A 573 7.33 -25.28 22.06
C LEU A 573 7.63 -25.51 20.57
N VAL A 574 6.95 -24.77 19.70
CA VAL A 574 7.19 -24.70 18.26
C VAL A 574 7.76 -23.33 17.92
N MET A 575 8.98 -23.30 17.37
CA MET A 575 9.64 -22.05 17.02
C MET A 575 10.84 -22.28 16.10
N LEU A 576 11.45 -21.19 15.63
CA LEU A 576 12.70 -21.27 14.87
C LEU A 576 13.88 -21.63 15.78
N ASP A 577 14.78 -22.47 15.28
CA ASP A 577 16.10 -22.66 15.85
C ASP A 577 17.08 -21.55 15.43
N GLN A 578 18.30 -21.59 15.95
CA GLN A 578 19.34 -20.57 15.70
C GLN A 578 19.75 -20.43 14.23
N GLU A 579 19.43 -21.41 13.38
CA GLU A 579 19.70 -21.42 11.93
C GLU A 579 18.44 -21.08 11.11
N GLY A 580 17.31 -20.80 11.77
CA GLY A 580 16.06 -20.37 11.14
C GLY A 580 15.20 -21.52 10.60
N TYR A 581 15.41 -22.74 11.08
CA TYR A 581 14.54 -23.87 10.80
C TYR A 581 13.36 -23.91 11.75
N LEU A 582 12.16 -24.21 11.24
CA LEU A 582 11.02 -24.50 12.09
C LEU A 582 11.26 -25.81 12.84
N THR A 583 11.21 -25.74 14.17
CA THR A 583 11.56 -26.85 15.05
C THR A 583 10.51 -27.10 16.11
N PHE A 584 10.47 -28.36 16.54
CA PHE A 584 9.65 -28.85 17.62
C PHE A 584 10.54 -29.14 18.83
N PHE A 585 10.26 -28.47 19.95
CA PHE A 585 10.88 -28.72 21.24
C PHE A 585 9.87 -29.50 22.08
N GLU A 586 10.06 -30.82 22.14
CA GLU A 586 9.15 -31.71 22.85
C GLU A 586 9.26 -31.53 24.36
N ARG A 587 8.13 -31.37 25.04
CA ARG A 587 8.03 -31.48 26.49
C ARG A 587 7.85 -32.92 26.89
N VAL A 588 8.69 -33.39 27.81
CA VAL A 588 8.52 -34.70 28.42
C VAL A 588 8.70 -34.64 29.94
N ARG A 589 8.21 -35.64 30.65
CA ARG A 589 8.42 -35.76 32.11
C ARG A 589 9.71 -36.51 32.41
N ARG A 590 10.54 -35.97 33.31
CA ARG A 590 11.75 -36.65 33.80
C ARG A 590 11.35 -37.93 34.53
N LYS A 591 12.03 -39.04 34.23
CA LYS A 591 11.79 -40.34 34.89
C LYS A 591 12.07 -40.33 36.40
N LYS A 592 12.91 -39.41 36.90
CA LYS A 592 13.37 -39.39 38.29
C LYS A 592 12.37 -38.72 39.25
N ASP A 593 11.79 -37.59 38.85
CA ASP A 593 10.97 -36.70 39.69
C ASP A 593 9.62 -36.32 39.05
N GLY A 594 9.33 -36.78 37.82
CA GLY A 594 8.07 -36.53 37.12
C GLY A 594 7.88 -35.09 36.61
N GLN A 595 8.87 -34.22 36.86
CA GLN A 595 8.84 -32.82 36.49
C GLN A 595 8.98 -32.66 34.96
N PRO A 596 8.18 -31.78 34.34
CA PRO A 596 8.26 -31.53 32.91
C PRO A 596 9.59 -30.84 32.56
N PHE A 597 10.16 -31.19 31.40
CA PHE A 597 11.34 -30.53 30.85
C PHE A 597 11.31 -30.53 29.32
N LEU A 598 11.94 -29.52 28.73
CA LEU A 598 11.98 -29.32 27.30
C LEU A 598 13.20 -30.04 26.69
N GLN A 599 12.98 -30.85 25.66
CA GLN A 599 14.05 -31.51 24.92
C GLN A 599 14.69 -30.58 23.88
N GLN A 600 15.84 -30.99 23.34
CA GLN A 600 16.50 -30.27 22.24
C GLN A 600 15.59 -30.14 21.02
N ALA A 601 15.81 -29.05 20.27
CA ALA A 601 15.11 -28.75 19.02
C ALA A 601 15.17 -29.91 18.03
N GLN A 602 14.01 -30.30 17.49
CA GLN A 602 13.91 -31.31 16.45
C GLN A 602 13.36 -30.69 15.17
N ARG A 603 14.08 -30.82 14.05
CA ARG A 603 13.65 -30.34 12.72
C ARG A 603 12.67 -31.32 12.07
N ARG A 604 11.48 -31.43 12.65
CA ARG A 604 10.41 -32.37 12.27
C ARG A 604 9.42 -31.84 11.24
N PHE A 605 9.44 -30.53 10.99
CA PHE A 605 8.62 -29.90 9.97
C PHE A 605 9.36 -29.96 8.64
N ILE A 606 8.80 -30.69 7.67
CA ILE A 606 9.41 -30.96 6.36
C ILE A 606 8.52 -30.51 5.21
N ASP A 607 9.10 -30.23 4.06
CA ASP A 607 8.37 -30.04 2.80
C ASP A 607 7.91 -31.39 2.21
N GLU A 608 7.15 -31.33 1.11
CA GLU A 608 6.65 -32.52 0.39
C GLU A 608 7.79 -33.47 -0.07
N ASN A 609 9.02 -32.96 -0.22
CA ASN A 609 10.22 -33.71 -0.62
C ASN A 609 11.02 -34.27 0.58
N GLY A 610 10.57 -34.05 1.81
CA GLY A 610 11.25 -34.52 3.02
C GLY A 610 12.38 -33.63 3.51
N LYS A 611 12.50 -32.39 3.02
CA LYS A 611 13.52 -31.44 3.48
C LYS A 611 12.98 -30.62 4.66
N PRO A 612 13.76 -30.44 5.75
CA PRO A 612 13.40 -29.54 6.83
C PRO A 612 13.08 -28.11 6.37
N LEU A 613 12.02 -27.53 6.93
CA LEU A 613 11.57 -26.19 6.60
C LEU A 613 12.45 -25.12 7.24
N GLN A 614 13.33 -24.51 6.44
CA GLN A 614 14.07 -23.33 6.82
C GLN A 614 13.29 -22.07 6.45
N LEU A 615 12.51 -21.53 7.39
CA LEU A 615 11.66 -20.37 7.13
C LEU A 615 12.48 -19.08 6.97
N ASN A 616 13.66 -18.98 7.60
CA ASN A 616 14.55 -17.83 7.39
C ASN A 616 16.04 -18.16 7.49
N ALA A 617 16.71 -18.27 6.33
CA ALA A 617 18.15 -18.49 6.26
C ALA A 617 19.01 -17.22 6.37
N LYS A 618 18.40 -16.03 6.55
CA LYS A 618 19.15 -14.76 6.63
C LYS A 618 19.94 -14.67 7.94
N ARG A 619 21.09 -13.98 7.89
CA ARG A 619 21.93 -13.69 9.05
C ARG A 619 21.58 -12.34 9.69
N ALA A 620 22.05 -12.14 10.92
CA ALA A 620 22.04 -10.84 11.63
C ALA A 620 20.68 -10.12 11.59
N GLY A 621 20.62 -8.85 11.16
CA GLY A 621 19.40 -8.05 11.10
C GLY A 621 18.32 -8.61 10.14
N GLY A 622 18.69 -9.53 9.25
CA GLY A 622 17.74 -10.23 8.39
C GLY A 622 17.05 -11.44 9.06
N SER A 623 17.59 -11.95 10.17
CA SER A 623 17.18 -13.24 10.75
C SER A 623 15.84 -13.21 11.49
N GLY A 624 15.45 -12.09 12.10
CA GLY A 624 14.27 -12.05 12.97
C GLY A 624 12.90 -11.90 12.32
N ARG A 625 12.79 -11.88 10.99
CA ARG A 625 11.54 -11.46 10.32
C ARG A 625 10.53 -12.59 10.12
N ARG A 626 10.23 -13.35 11.18
CA ARG A 626 9.30 -14.50 11.14
C ARG A 626 8.37 -14.53 12.33
N LYS A 627 7.06 -14.43 12.05
CA LYS A 627 5.99 -14.57 13.02
C LYS A 627 5.11 -15.73 12.61
N LEU A 628 4.70 -16.55 13.57
CA LEU A 628 3.88 -17.71 13.29
C LEU A 628 2.84 -17.94 14.38
N SER A 629 1.75 -18.59 13.99
CA SER A 629 0.71 -19.13 14.87
C SER A 629 0.41 -20.56 14.42
N VAL A 630 -0.05 -21.41 15.35
CA VAL A 630 -0.35 -22.81 15.09
C VAL A 630 -1.81 -23.06 15.41
N VAL A 631 -2.55 -23.60 14.45
CA VAL A 631 -4.01 -23.81 14.56
C VAL A 631 -4.48 -24.82 13.52
N ASP A 632 -5.57 -25.54 13.79
CA ASP A 632 -6.29 -26.28 12.74
C ASP A 632 -7.14 -25.30 11.90
N TRP A 633 -6.54 -24.74 10.85
CA TRP A 633 -7.14 -23.65 10.08
C TRP A 633 -8.25 -24.13 9.13
N ASP A 634 -8.18 -25.37 8.64
CA ASP A 634 -9.13 -25.94 7.69
C ASP A 634 -10.08 -27.00 8.29
N GLY A 635 -9.89 -27.39 9.54
CA GLY A 635 -10.77 -28.30 10.28
C GLY A 635 -10.55 -29.77 9.97
N ASP A 636 -9.39 -30.13 9.42
CA ASP A 636 -9.07 -31.52 9.11
C ASP A 636 -8.52 -32.31 10.31
N GLY A 637 -8.46 -31.66 11.49
CA GLY A 637 -8.00 -32.23 12.76
C GLY A 637 -6.48 -32.25 12.89
N LYS A 638 -5.74 -31.61 11.98
CA LYS A 638 -4.29 -31.45 12.03
C LYS A 638 -3.93 -29.99 12.31
N LEU A 639 -2.79 -29.78 12.95
CA LEU A 639 -2.32 -28.43 13.23
C LEU A 639 -1.55 -27.88 12.03
N ASP A 640 -2.05 -26.78 11.49
CA ASP A 640 -1.41 -25.97 10.46
C ASP A 640 -0.54 -24.88 11.09
N VAL A 641 0.26 -24.20 10.26
CA VAL A 641 1.03 -23.02 10.67
C VAL A 641 0.59 -21.81 9.84
N LEU A 642 0.10 -20.77 10.51
CA LEU A 642 -0.06 -19.45 9.91
C LEU A 642 1.27 -18.71 10.01
N LEU A 643 1.79 -18.24 8.88
CA LEU A 643 3.10 -17.60 8.78
C LEU A 643 2.94 -16.16 8.31
N ASN A 644 3.79 -15.26 8.80
CA ASN A 644 3.90 -13.91 8.24
C ASN A 644 4.11 -13.91 6.71
N GLY A 645 3.47 -12.96 6.04
CA GLY A 645 3.53 -12.76 4.58
C GLY A 645 2.80 -11.48 4.21
N VAL A 646 2.20 -11.44 3.01
CA VAL A 646 1.41 -10.28 2.52
C VAL A 646 0.32 -9.84 3.52
N ASN A 647 -0.32 -10.83 4.18
CA ASN A 647 -1.12 -10.70 5.39
C ASN A 647 -0.78 -11.88 6.33
N ALA A 648 -1.17 -13.10 5.97
CA ALA A 648 -0.81 -14.34 6.62
C ALA A 648 -0.82 -15.45 5.56
N ASN A 649 0.26 -16.23 5.46
CA ASN A 649 0.34 -17.41 4.61
C ASN A 649 -0.06 -18.65 5.40
N LEU A 650 -0.81 -19.56 4.77
CA LEU A 650 -1.14 -20.86 5.35
C LEU A 650 -0.10 -21.91 4.95
N LEU A 651 0.65 -22.44 5.90
CA LEU A 651 1.39 -23.69 5.75
C LEU A 651 0.52 -24.83 6.28
N ARG A 652 -0.12 -25.56 5.37
CA ARG A 652 -1.05 -26.64 5.72
C ARG A 652 -0.32 -27.95 5.99
N GLN A 653 -0.67 -28.66 7.05
CA GLN A 653 -0.17 -30.01 7.32
C GLN A 653 -0.88 -31.04 6.43
N VAL A 654 -0.24 -31.46 5.34
CA VAL A 654 -0.85 -32.39 4.36
C VAL A 654 -0.72 -33.85 4.75
N GLU A 655 0.38 -34.21 5.42
CA GLU A 655 0.75 -35.61 5.71
C GLU A 655 1.57 -35.70 7.00
N LYS A 656 1.56 -36.88 7.64
CA LYS A 656 2.51 -37.24 8.70
C LYS A 656 3.31 -38.46 8.23
N ARG A 657 4.63 -38.34 8.14
CA ARG A 657 5.56 -39.41 7.74
C ARG A 657 6.40 -39.82 8.95
N ASP A 658 6.11 -40.98 9.51
CA ASP A 658 6.71 -41.43 10.77
C ASP A 658 6.53 -40.39 11.89
N ALA A 659 7.62 -39.72 12.29
CA ALA A 659 7.64 -38.67 13.31
C ALA A 659 7.60 -37.24 12.73
N ASP A 660 7.62 -37.09 11.41
CA ASP A 660 7.75 -35.80 10.74
C ASP A 660 6.41 -35.31 10.19
N TRP A 661 6.20 -33.99 10.23
CA TRP A 661 5.00 -33.30 9.76
C TRP A 661 5.29 -32.64 8.40
N VAL A 662 4.58 -33.07 7.37
CA VAL A 662 4.75 -32.56 6.00
C VAL A 662 3.86 -31.34 5.83
N MET A 663 4.48 -30.17 5.64
CA MET A 663 3.78 -28.91 5.44
C MET A 663 3.83 -28.48 3.98
N LYS A 664 2.74 -27.89 3.50
CA LYS A 664 2.60 -27.32 2.17
C LYS A 664 2.20 -25.85 2.26
N ASP A 665 2.95 -24.97 1.59
CA ASP A 665 2.58 -23.56 1.48
C ASP A 665 1.40 -23.39 0.54
N MET A 666 0.28 -22.91 1.09
CA MET A 666 -0.98 -22.66 0.40
C MET A 666 -1.11 -21.19 -0.04
N GLY A 667 -0.14 -20.34 0.30
CA GLY A 667 -0.15 -18.91 -0.02
C GLY A 667 -0.97 -18.06 0.97
N PRO A 668 -1.21 -16.78 0.64
CA PRO A 668 -1.85 -15.81 1.54
C PRO A 668 -3.35 -16.07 1.73
N LEU A 669 -3.87 -15.77 2.92
CA LEU A 669 -5.29 -15.92 3.29
C LEU A 669 -6.21 -14.82 2.73
N ASP A 670 -5.67 -13.63 2.43
CA ASP A 670 -6.42 -12.53 1.78
C ASP A 670 -5.58 -11.87 0.67
N ALA A 671 -6.21 -11.07 -0.19
CA ALA A 671 -5.51 -10.34 -1.27
C ALA A 671 -4.89 -9.01 -0.81
N ARG A 672 -5.34 -8.44 0.32
CA ARG A 672 -4.83 -7.17 0.84
C ARG A 672 -3.43 -7.34 1.38
N LYS A 673 -2.54 -6.50 0.87
CA LYS A 673 -1.20 -6.34 1.41
C LYS A 673 -1.21 -5.40 2.59
N ILE A 674 -0.89 -5.94 3.76
CA ILE A 674 -0.65 -5.20 5.01
C ILE A 674 0.81 -5.33 5.48
N GLU A 675 1.61 -6.11 4.76
CA GLU A 675 3.05 -6.22 4.99
C GLU A 675 3.81 -5.00 4.47
N GLY A 676 4.53 -4.32 5.37
CA GLY A 676 5.68 -3.48 5.00
C GLY A 676 7.01 -4.19 5.32
N HIS A 677 7.27 -4.51 6.59
CA HIS A 677 8.45 -5.20 7.10
C HIS A 677 8.15 -6.64 7.54
N ASP A 678 7.04 -6.83 8.24
CA ASP A 678 6.58 -8.08 8.81
C ASP A 678 5.09 -7.99 9.17
N THR A 679 4.42 -9.13 9.29
CA THR A 679 3.03 -9.28 9.76
C THR A 679 2.99 -10.31 10.88
N SER A 680 2.08 -10.20 11.83
CA SER A 680 2.01 -11.10 12.98
C SER A 680 0.64 -11.78 13.08
N PRO A 681 0.43 -12.92 12.40
CA PRO A 681 -0.84 -13.63 12.45
C PRO A 681 -1.04 -14.35 13.79
N THR A 682 -2.29 -14.38 14.24
CA THR A 682 -2.82 -15.18 15.33
C THR A 682 -4.29 -15.51 15.05
N THR A 683 -4.94 -16.25 15.94
CA THR A 683 -6.36 -16.59 15.81
C THR A 683 -7.19 -16.14 16.99
N VAL A 684 -8.45 -15.84 16.73
CA VAL A 684 -9.49 -15.50 17.73
C VAL A 684 -10.78 -16.24 17.39
N ASP A 685 -11.71 -16.35 18.34
CA ASP A 685 -13.06 -16.90 18.11
C ASP A 685 -14.09 -16.06 18.89
N TRP A 686 -14.31 -14.81 18.43
CA TRP A 686 -15.17 -13.87 19.14
C TRP A 686 -16.65 -14.23 19.09
N ASN A 687 -17.11 -14.88 18.03
CA ASN A 687 -18.48 -15.35 17.91
C ASN A 687 -18.70 -16.72 18.59
N ASN A 688 -17.66 -17.33 19.15
CA ASN A 688 -17.68 -18.57 19.92
C ASN A 688 -18.35 -19.73 19.15
N ASP A 689 -18.03 -19.83 17.84
CA ASP A 689 -18.57 -20.87 16.97
C ASP A 689 -17.64 -22.07 16.80
N GLY A 690 -16.46 -22.03 17.46
CA GLY A 690 -15.43 -23.06 17.41
C GLY A 690 -14.58 -23.00 16.14
N VAL A 691 -14.76 -21.99 15.28
CA VAL A 691 -13.97 -21.77 14.08
C VAL A 691 -13.01 -20.60 14.32
N PRO A 692 -11.68 -20.83 14.22
CA PRO A 692 -10.72 -19.76 14.42
C PRO A 692 -10.74 -18.76 13.27
N ASP A 693 -10.98 -17.49 13.59
CA ASP A 693 -10.81 -16.34 12.72
C ASP A 693 -9.38 -15.81 12.78
N LEU A 694 -8.95 -15.09 11.75
CA LEU A 694 -7.61 -14.52 11.66
C LEU A 694 -7.59 -13.10 12.27
N LEU A 695 -6.63 -12.88 13.17
CA LEU A 695 -6.21 -11.55 13.62
C LEU A 695 -4.73 -11.35 13.26
N VAL A 696 -4.38 -10.20 12.67
CA VAL A 696 -3.01 -9.90 12.26
C VAL A 696 -2.58 -8.54 12.77
N GLY A 697 -1.52 -8.49 13.57
CA GLY A 697 -0.79 -7.25 13.84
C GLY A 697 0.11 -6.86 12.66
N ALA A 698 0.22 -5.57 12.35
CA ALA A 698 1.01 -5.06 11.24
C ALA A 698 2.04 -4.00 11.66
N GLU A 699 2.89 -3.60 10.72
CA GLU A 699 3.93 -2.58 10.90
C GLU A 699 3.41 -1.23 11.39
N ASP A 700 2.25 -0.81 10.88
CA ASP A 700 1.56 0.42 11.26
C ASP A 700 0.98 0.41 12.69
N GLY A 701 1.21 -0.68 13.42
CA GLY A 701 0.72 -0.91 14.77
C GLY A 701 -0.74 -1.30 14.88
N ARG A 702 -1.47 -1.30 13.75
CA ARG A 702 -2.92 -1.59 13.72
C ARG A 702 -3.16 -3.07 13.57
N PHE A 703 -4.35 -3.48 13.99
CA PHE A 703 -4.77 -4.88 13.90
C PHE A 703 -5.77 -5.07 12.78
N TYR A 704 -5.68 -6.22 12.13
CA TYR A 704 -6.46 -6.58 10.96
C TYR A 704 -7.19 -7.90 11.20
N TYR A 705 -8.49 -7.90 10.99
CA TYR A 705 -9.37 -9.04 11.25
C TYR A 705 -9.92 -9.61 9.94
N LEU A 706 -9.93 -10.93 9.82
CA LEU A 706 -10.51 -11.67 8.72
C LEU A 706 -11.26 -12.88 9.27
N LYS A 707 -12.58 -12.90 9.05
CA LYS A 707 -13.43 -14.04 9.37
C LYS A 707 -13.04 -15.26 8.54
N ASN A 708 -12.97 -16.42 9.17
CA ASN A 708 -12.71 -17.68 8.51
C ASN A 708 -13.91 -18.11 7.67
N VAL A 709 -13.67 -18.47 6.40
CA VAL A 709 -14.72 -18.90 5.47
C VAL A 709 -15.51 -20.12 5.96
N ARG A 710 -14.94 -20.95 6.85
CA ARG A 710 -15.63 -22.09 7.46
C ARG A 710 -16.81 -21.67 8.33
N ALA A 711 -16.72 -20.53 9.02
CA ALA A 711 -17.79 -20.01 9.88
C ALA A 711 -19.11 -19.79 9.11
N ALA A 712 -19.06 -19.53 7.79
CA ALA A 712 -20.24 -19.40 6.94
C ALA A 712 -20.95 -20.74 6.64
N THR A 713 -20.30 -21.88 6.89
CA THR A 713 -20.79 -23.24 6.57
C THR A 713 -21.37 -23.95 7.79
N THR A 714 -20.96 -23.57 9.00
CA THR A 714 -21.38 -24.21 10.27
C THR A 714 -22.86 -23.95 10.61
N THR A 715 -23.42 -22.84 10.13
CA THR A 715 -24.86 -22.50 10.32
C THR A 715 -25.82 -23.41 9.55
N VAL A 716 -25.34 -24.16 8.55
CA VAL A 716 -26.16 -25.13 7.80
C VAL A 716 -26.07 -26.53 8.43
N ALA A 717 -24.92 -26.89 9.01
CA ALA A 717 -24.69 -28.23 9.55
C ALA A 717 -25.31 -28.46 10.95
N GLN A 718 -25.53 -27.42 11.75
CA GLN A 718 -26.18 -27.55 13.07
C GLN A 718 -27.71 -27.67 13.01
N ALA A 719 -28.34 -27.43 11.86
CA ALA A 719 -29.80 -27.58 11.69
C ALA A 719 -30.23 -29.05 11.45
N ASP A 720 -29.31 -29.95 11.10
CA ASP A 720 -29.61 -31.35 10.75
C ASP A 720 -29.47 -32.34 11.93
N ALA A 721 -29.13 -31.86 13.13
CA ALA A 721 -28.90 -32.70 14.30
C ALA A 721 -29.94 -32.52 15.43
N VAL A 722 -31.18 -32.13 15.12
CA VAL A 722 -32.30 -32.27 16.07
C VAL A 722 -33.58 -32.54 15.29
N ASN A 723 -33.97 -33.82 15.15
CA ASN A 723 -35.35 -34.29 15.26
C ASN A 723 -35.47 -35.73 14.73
N ASP A 724 -35.39 -36.69 15.64
CA ASP A 724 -35.98 -38.01 15.46
C ASP A 724 -37.03 -38.17 16.56
N ASP A 725 -38.26 -37.70 16.30
CA ASP A 725 -39.45 -38.41 16.78
C ASP A 725 -40.72 -37.99 16.03
N LYS A 726 -41.44 -39.01 15.53
CA LYS A 726 -42.64 -38.90 14.70
C LYS A 726 -43.90 -38.79 15.58
N ALA A 727 -44.84 -37.91 15.22
CA ALA A 727 -46.26 -38.29 15.09
C ALA A 727 -47.18 -37.21 14.46
N LYS A 728 -47.86 -37.65 13.40
CA LYS A 728 -49.24 -37.36 12.97
C LYS A 728 -49.59 -36.02 12.28
N THR A 729 -49.92 -36.20 11.01
CA THR A 729 -50.69 -35.37 10.05
C THR A 729 -52.10 -34.98 10.54
N PRO A 730 -52.68 -33.86 10.04
CA PRO A 730 -53.47 -33.91 8.80
C PRO A 730 -53.23 -32.76 7.79
N SER A 731 -53.63 -33.06 6.56
CA SER A 731 -53.42 -32.37 5.27
C SER A 731 -54.28 -31.08 5.08
N PRO A 732 -54.26 -30.39 3.91
CA PRO A 732 -53.83 -28.99 3.82
C PRO A 732 -54.96 -28.00 3.47
N GLN A 733 -54.78 -26.73 3.83
CA GLN A 733 -55.49 -25.60 3.22
C GLN A 733 -54.49 -24.54 2.73
N PRO A 734 -54.82 -23.81 1.66
CA PRO A 734 -53.85 -23.21 0.75
C PRO A 734 -53.25 -21.92 1.33
N SER A 735 -51.92 -21.84 1.30
CA SER A 735 -51.18 -20.63 1.63
C SER A 735 -51.49 -19.51 0.60
N PRO A 736 -51.62 -18.25 1.04
CA PRO A 736 -51.62 -17.10 0.14
C PRO A 736 -50.22 -16.92 -0.48
N PRO A 737 -50.11 -16.25 -1.66
CA PRO A 737 -48.90 -16.24 -2.44
C PRO A 737 -47.71 -15.63 -1.68
N SER A 738 -46.57 -16.29 -1.87
CA SER A 738 -45.25 -15.91 -1.39
C SER A 738 -44.95 -14.41 -1.55
N VAL A 739 -44.46 -13.79 -0.48
CA VAL A 739 -43.74 -12.51 -0.52
C VAL A 739 -42.37 -12.76 -1.16
N GLN A 740 -42.36 -12.94 -2.48
CA GLN A 740 -41.23 -12.54 -3.32
C GLN A 740 -41.51 -11.11 -3.78
N SER A 741 -41.16 -10.13 -2.95
CA SER A 741 -40.82 -8.78 -3.38
C SER A 741 -40.52 -7.94 -2.14
N GLN A 742 -39.23 -7.80 -1.79
CA GLN A 742 -38.67 -6.58 -1.20
C GLN A 742 -37.16 -6.71 -1.01
N ARG A 743 -36.43 -6.73 -2.13
CA ARG A 743 -35.14 -6.06 -2.29
C ARG A 743 -35.03 -5.57 -3.73
N GLN A 744 -35.82 -4.58 -4.07
CA GLN A 744 -35.50 -3.65 -5.16
C GLN A 744 -35.51 -2.25 -4.55
N ALA A 745 -34.31 -1.76 -4.28
CA ALA A 745 -34.03 -0.34 -4.18
C ALA A 745 -32.89 -0.06 -5.18
N GLY A 746 -33.27 0.41 -6.37
CA GLY A 746 -32.40 1.18 -7.27
C GLY A 746 -31.55 0.45 -8.33
N ALA A 747 -32.12 -0.44 -9.16
CA ALA A 747 -31.47 -0.80 -10.43
C ALA A 747 -31.76 0.30 -11.47
N ARG A 748 -30.75 0.80 -12.19
CA ARG A 748 -30.96 1.75 -13.30
C ARG A 748 -31.63 0.98 -14.45
N GLU A 749 -32.43 1.63 -15.30
CA GLU A 749 -33.11 0.94 -16.41
C GLU A 749 -32.14 0.20 -17.36
N GLN A 750 -30.90 0.66 -17.45
CA GLN A 750 -29.82 0.09 -18.25
C GLN A 750 -29.32 -1.28 -17.73
N ASP A 751 -29.51 -1.59 -16.45
CA ASP A 751 -29.06 -2.86 -15.84
C ASP A 751 -29.87 -4.07 -16.35
N LYS A 752 -31.05 -3.84 -16.94
CA LYS A 752 -31.91 -4.88 -17.52
C LYS A 752 -31.25 -5.63 -18.68
N ALA A 753 -30.30 -4.99 -19.38
CA ALA A 753 -29.61 -5.61 -20.52
C ALA A 753 -28.53 -6.62 -20.09
N ILE A 754 -28.03 -6.57 -18.85
CA ILE A 754 -27.00 -7.49 -18.35
C ILE A 754 -27.69 -8.77 -17.88
N LEU A 755 -27.41 -9.88 -18.57
CA LEU A 755 -28.00 -11.19 -18.28
C LEU A 755 -27.17 -12.01 -17.29
N LYS A 756 -25.83 -11.87 -17.35
CA LYS A 756 -24.92 -12.62 -16.51
C LYS A 756 -23.63 -11.83 -16.28
N THR A 757 -23.10 -11.93 -15.07
CA THR A 757 -21.79 -11.40 -14.68
C THR A 757 -21.10 -12.46 -13.82
N GLU A 758 -19.92 -12.89 -14.22
CA GLU A 758 -19.14 -13.92 -13.53
C GLU A 758 -17.63 -13.71 -13.74
N PHE A 759 -16.79 -14.36 -12.94
CA PHE A 759 -15.36 -14.47 -13.26
C PHE A 759 -15.11 -15.74 -14.08
N LEU A 760 -14.08 -15.73 -14.95
CA LEU A 760 -13.66 -16.95 -15.65
C LEU A 760 -13.13 -18.02 -14.69
N TYR A 761 -12.70 -17.62 -13.49
CA TYR A 761 -12.17 -18.46 -12.43
C TYR A 761 -12.24 -17.70 -11.11
N GLU A 762 -12.49 -18.41 -10.01
CA GLU A 762 -12.51 -17.80 -8.67
C GLU A 762 -11.11 -17.71 -8.06
N THR A 763 -10.31 -18.77 -8.21
CA THR A 763 -8.90 -18.80 -7.81
C THR A 763 -8.03 -18.48 -9.01
N ALA A 764 -7.28 -17.37 -8.95
CA ALA A 764 -6.37 -16.99 -10.02
C ALA A 764 -5.17 -17.95 -10.09
N PRO A 765 -4.77 -18.41 -11.29
CA PRO A 765 -3.61 -19.29 -11.42
C PRO A 765 -2.28 -18.56 -11.19
N THR A 766 -2.30 -17.22 -11.18
CA THR A 766 -1.12 -16.36 -11.07
C THR A 766 -1.44 -15.09 -10.27
N PRO A 767 -0.46 -14.48 -9.57
CA PRO A 767 -0.68 -13.26 -8.78
C PRO A 767 -1.14 -12.04 -9.59
N SER A 768 -0.78 -11.97 -10.87
CA SER A 768 -1.24 -10.93 -11.80
C SER A 768 -1.67 -11.53 -13.13
N CYS A 769 -2.78 -11.07 -13.69
CA CYS A 769 -3.26 -11.40 -15.03
C CYS A 769 -3.63 -10.13 -15.81
N HIS A 770 -3.53 -10.16 -17.15
CA HIS A 770 -3.95 -9.03 -17.98
C HIS A 770 -4.24 -9.44 -19.43
N ALA A 771 -4.83 -8.51 -20.20
CA ALA A 771 -5.13 -8.63 -21.62
C ALA A 771 -5.94 -9.89 -22.01
N SER A 772 -7.20 -9.95 -21.57
CA SER A 772 -8.09 -11.05 -21.92
C SER A 772 -8.58 -10.97 -23.37
N THR A 773 -8.93 -12.13 -23.91
CA THR A 773 -9.57 -12.34 -25.22
C THR A 773 -10.64 -13.42 -25.09
N ILE A 774 -11.68 -13.38 -25.93
CA ILE A 774 -12.78 -14.35 -25.96
C ILE A 774 -13.20 -14.62 -27.40
N VAL A 775 -13.55 -15.86 -27.72
CA VAL A 775 -14.13 -16.25 -29.01
C VAL A 775 -15.13 -17.40 -28.83
N GLU A 776 -16.11 -17.49 -29.73
CA GLU A 776 -16.99 -18.65 -29.84
C GLU A 776 -16.38 -19.70 -30.76
N THR A 777 -16.42 -20.96 -30.32
CA THR A 777 -16.01 -22.14 -31.09
C THR A 777 -17.20 -23.06 -31.31
N LYS A 778 -17.01 -24.12 -32.10
CA LYS A 778 -18.02 -25.19 -32.28
C LYS A 778 -18.48 -25.85 -30.97
N ASP A 779 -17.65 -25.81 -29.92
CA ASP A 779 -17.89 -26.47 -28.65
C ASP A 779 -18.32 -25.48 -27.54
N GLY A 780 -18.48 -24.20 -27.86
CA GLY A 780 -18.80 -23.14 -26.90
C GLY A 780 -17.76 -22.03 -26.84
N LEU A 781 -17.90 -21.15 -25.84
CA LEU A 781 -17.01 -20.01 -25.64
C LEU A 781 -15.68 -20.44 -25.03
N VAL A 782 -14.60 -19.80 -25.50
CA VAL A 782 -13.26 -19.98 -24.93
C VAL A 782 -12.58 -18.63 -24.73
N ALA A 783 -11.74 -18.52 -23.72
CA ALA A 783 -11.08 -17.29 -23.34
C ALA A 783 -9.60 -17.52 -22.99
N ALA A 784 -8.77 -16.51 -23.22
CA ALA A 784 -7.35 -16.52 -22.88
C ALA A 784 -6.90 -15.17 -22.30
N TRP A 785 -5.81 -15.17 -21.53
CA TRP A 785 -5.16 -13.98 -20.96
C TRP A 785 -3.70 -14.29 -20.66
N PHE A 786 -2.85 -13.28 -20.47
CA PHE A 786 -1.51 -13.54 -19.95
C PHE A 786 -1.48 -13.37 -18.44
N GLY A 787 -0.66 -14.15 -17.74
CA GLY A 787 -0.56 -14.11 -16.29
C GLY A 787 0.76 -14.68 -15.77
N GLY A 788 1.24 -14.13 -14.67
CA GLY A 788 2.51 -14.48 -14.01
C GLY A 788 2.68 -13.67 -12.72
N THR A 789 3.91 -13.59 -12.22
CA THR A 789 4.21 -12.85 -10.97
C THR A 789 3.86 -11.36 -11.09
N TYR A 790 4.31 -10.70 -12.16
CA TYR A 790 3.90 -9.35 -12.56
C TYR A 790 4.19 -9.14 -14.06
N GLU A 791 3.59 -8.12 -14.69
CA GLU A 791 3.82 -7.83 -16.11
C GLU A 791 5.32 -7.62 -16.41
N LYS A 792 5.86 -8.27 -17.45
CA LYS A 792 7.30 -8.37 -17.81
C LYS A 792 8.10 -9.44 -17.07
N HIS A 793 7.60 -10.02 -15.99
CA HIS A 793 8.36 -11.05 -15.29
C HIS A 793 8.55 -12.27 -16.22
N PRO A 794 9.74 -12.90 -16.28
CA PRO A 794 10.00 -13.99 -17.22
C PRO A 794 9.02 -15.18 -17.14
N ASP A 795 8.34 -15.34 -16.01
CA ASP A 795 7.36 -16.40 -15.79
C ASP A 795 5.97 -16.14 -16.41
N VAL A 796 5.73 -14.97 -17.02
CA VAL A 796 4.42 -14.65 -17.58
C VAL A 796 4.12 -15.59 -18.75
N GLY A 797 3.08 -16.38 -18.60
CA GLY A 797 2.55 -17.31 -19.60
C GLY A 797 1.20 -16.87 -20.14
N ILE A 798 0.71 -17.57 -21.16
CA ILE A 798 -0.64 -17.47 -21.70
C ILE A 798 -1.50 -18.56 -21.06
N TRP A 799 -2.57 -18.14 -20.41
CA TRP A 799 -3.56 -18.98 -19.75
C TRP A 799 -4.84 -19.06 -20.58
N PHE A 800 -5.52 -20.19 -20.53
CA PHE A 800 -6.69 -20.51 -21.34
C PHE A 800 -7.77 -21.22 -20.53
N SER A 801 -9.04 -20.91 -20.80
CA SER A 801 -10.20 -21.56 -20.20
C SER A 801 -11.34 -21.72 -21.22
N ARG A 802 -12.18 -22.74 -21.01
CA ARG A 802 -13.31 -23.11 -21.88
C ARG A 802 -14.60 -23.10 -21.08
N LEU A 803 -15.66 -22.55 -21.63
CA LEU A 803 -17.00 -22.62 -21.06
C LEU A 803 -17.64 -23.95 -21.47
N VAL A 804 -17.72 -24.90 -20.53
CA VAL A 804 -18.28 -26.24 -20.73
C VAL A 804 -19.45 -26.43 -19.77
N ASP A 805 -20.61 -26.85 -20.28
CA ASP A 805 -21.82 -27.06 -19.48
C ASP A 805 -22.21 -25.86 -18.60
N GLY A 806 -22.00 -24.65 -19.13
CA GLY A 806 -22.31 -23.38 -18.44
C GLY A 806 -21.30 -22.96 -17.37
N LYS A 807 -20.16 -23.67 -17.22
CA LYS A 807 -19.08 -23.35 -16.28
C LYS A 807 -17.73 -23.22 -16.97
N TRP A 808 -16.96 -22.20 -16.59
CA TRP A 808 -15.60 -22.05 -17.07
C TRP A 808 -14.70 -23.14 -16.48
N SER A 809 -13.87 -23.77 -17.31
CA SER A 809 -12.91 -24.78 -16.89
C SER A 809 -11.79 -24.16 -16.07
N THR A 810 -11.12 -24.96 -15.24
CA THR A 810 -9.88 -24.55 -14.59
C THR A 810 -8.89 -24.00 -15.62
N PRO A 811 -8.28 -22.83 -15.39
CA PRO A 811 -7.29 -22.28 -16.31
C PRO A 811 -6.10 -23.20 -16.52
N VAL A 812 -5.63 -23.29 -17.77
CA VAL A 812 -4.42 -24.04 -18.14
C VAL A 812 -3.43 -23.14 -18.87
N GLU A 813 -2.14 -23.27 -18.57
CA GLU A 813 -1.07 -22.56 -19.28
C GLU A 813 -0.83 -23.24 -20.64
N VAL A 814 -0.95 -22.49 -21.74
CA VAL A 814 -0.86 -22.99 -23.12
C VAL A 814 0.36 -22.45 -23.88
N ALA A 815 1.01 -21.41 -23.36
CA ALA A 815 2.31 -20.94 -23.84
C ALA A 815 3.08 -20.26 -22.70
N ASN A 816 4.39 -20.48 -22.60
CA ASN A 816 5.18 -20.06 -21.43
C ASN A 816 6.45 -19.25 -21.79
N GLY A 817 6.74 -19.06 -23.08
CA GLY A 817 7.85 -18.22 -23.54
C GLY A 817 9.24 -18.82 -23.32
N VAL A 818 9.33 -20.13 -23.03
CA VAL A 818 10.59 -20.85 -22.92
C VAL A 818 11.20 -21.08 -24.32
N GLU A 819 12.42 -20.60 -24.53
CA GLU A 819 13.20 -20.84 -25.75
C GLU A 819 14.26 -21.94 -25.54
N SER A 820 14.87 -21.98 -24.37
CA SER A 820 15.82 -23.00 -23.92
C SER A 820 15.71 -23.18 -22.39
N PRO A 821 16.34 -24.20 -21.79
CA PRO A 821 16.31 -24.40 -20.32
C PRO A 821 16.80 -23.18 -19.52
N GLU A 822 17.69 -22.36 -20.09
CA GLU A 822 18.29 -21.18 -19.46
C GLU A 822 17.65 -19.87 -19.90
N LYS A 823 16.76 -19.89 -20.91
CA LYS A 823 16.22 -18.69 -21.56
C LYS A 823 14.71 -18.75 -21.68
N ARG A 824 14.05 -17.90 -20.90
CA ARG A 824 12.59 -17.68 -20.92
C ARG A 824 12.30 -16.18 -21.04
N HIS A 825 11.34 -15.85 -21.90
CA HIS A 825 10.82 -14.49 -22.04
C HIS A 825 9.35 -14.44 -21.62
N PRO A 826 8.86 -13.30 -21.11
CA PRO A 826 7.44 -13.14 -20.83
C PRO A 826 6.62 -13.28 -22.10
N CYS A 827 5.44 -13.89 -21.96
CA CYS A 827 4.39 -13.89 -22.96
C CYS A 827 3.46 -12.69 -22.80
N TRP A 828 2.85 -12.25 -23.89
CA TRP A 828 2.03 -11.04 -23.92
C TRP A 828 0.85 -11.13 -24.86
N ASN A 829 -0.18 -10.33 -24.57
CA ASN A 829 -1.36 -10.05 -25.39
C ASN A 829 -1.83 -11.26 -26.22
N PRO A 830 -2.48 -12.26 -25.60
CA PRO A 830 -3.13 -13.33 -26.34
C PRO A 830 -4.36 -12.81 -27.09
N ILE A 831 -4.58 -13.32 -28.29
CA ILE A 831 -5.75 -13.04 -29.13
C ILE A 831 -6.24 -14.34 -29.73
N LEU A 832 -7.45 -14.72 -29.35
CA LEU A 832 -8.17 -15.85 -29.92
C LEU A 832 -8.90 -15.44 -31.18
N PHE A 833 -8.90 -16.31 -32.18
CA PHE A 833 -9.64 -16.12 -33.42
C PHE A 833 -10.09 -17.46 -33.98
N GLN A 834 -11.38 -17.55 -34.32
CA GLN A 834 -11.99 -18.73 -34.93
C GLN A 834 -12.35 -18.40 -36.39
N PRO A 835 -11.57 -18.85 -37.39
CA PRO A 835 -11.88 -18.60 -38.79
C PRO A 835 -13.19 -19.27 -39.20
N ALA A 836 -14.02 -18.55 -39.94
CA ALA A 836 -15.32 -19.03 -40.45
C ALA A 836 -15.27 -19.41 -41.95
N LEU A 837 -14.32 -18.85 -42.70
CA LEU A 837 -14.13 -19.07 -44.13
C LEU A 837 -12.75 -19.66 -44.41
N ALA A 838 -12.69 -20.60 -45.35
CA ALA A 838 -11.44 -21.06 -45.94
C ALA A 838 -10.94 -20.07 -47.01
N ALA A 839 -9.71 -20.26 -47.48
CA ALA A 839 -9.12 -19.48 -48.56
C ALA A 839 -10.07 -19.41 -49.79
N GLY A 840 -10.26 -18.20 -50.33
CA GLY A 840 -11.18 -17.96 -51.43
C GLY A 840 -12.65 -17.79 -51.02
N GLY A 841 -12.94 -17.57 -49.74
CA GLY A 841 -14.26 -17.17 -49.23
C GLY A 841 -15.27 -18.32 -49.10
N LYS A 842 -14.80 -19.56 -49.13
CA LYS A 842 -15.66 -20.74 -49.07
C LYS A 842 -15.93 -21.13 -47.62
N LYS A 843 -17.18 -21.47 -47.30
CA LYS A 843 -17.51 -22.10 -46.01
C LYS A 843 -16.90 -23.51 -45.98
N PRO A 844 -16.05 -23.84 -45.00
CA PRO A 844 -15.41 -25.14 -44.93
C PRO A 844 -16.43 -26.22 -44.49
N GLU A 845 -16.22 -27.47 -44.92
CA GLU A 845 -17.06 -28.61 -44.52
C GLU A 845 -16.88 -28.97 -43.04
N GLN A 846 -15.70 -28.72 -42.50
CA GLN A 846 -15.35 -28.90 -41.09
C GLN A 846 -14.89 -27.55 -40.50
N PRO A 847 -15.10 -27.31 -39.20
CA PRO A 847 -14.59 -26.12 -38.53
C PRO A 847 -13.07 -26.00 -38.71
N LEU A 848 -12.60 -24.80 -39.04
CA LEU A 848 -11.17 -24.53 -39.17
C LEU A 848 -10.50 -24.50 -37.77
N PRO A 849 -9.17 -24.66 -37.70
CA PRO A 849 -8.47 -24.65 -36.42
C PRO A 849 -8.69 -23.33 -35.68
N LEU A 850 -8.95 -23.41 -34.37
CA LEU A 850 -8.91 -22.26 -33.46
C LEU A 850 -7.48 -21.70 -33.47
N MET A 851 -7.33 -20.39 -33.63
CA MET A 851 -6.04 -19.72 -33.65
C MET A 851 -5.84 -18.92 -32.36
N LEU A 852 -4.65 -19.01 -31.77
CA LEU A 852 -4.22 -18.18 -30.64
C LEU A 852 -2.90 -17.49 -30.99
N PHE A 853 -3.00 -16.18 -31.23
CA PHE A 853 -1.87 -15.29 -31.42
C PHE A 853 -1.39 -14.75 -30.08
N TYR A 854 -0.08 -14.65 -29.87
CA TYR A 854 0.51 -14.06 -28.66
C TYR A 854 1.91 -13.54 -28.97
N LYS A 855 2.53 -12.79 -28.06
CA LYS A 855 3.87 -12.21 -28.29
C LYS A 855 4.82 -12.74 -27.24
N VAL A 856 6.09 -12.85 -27.60
CA VAL A 856 7.17 -13.23 -26.70
C VAL A 856 8.30 -12.23 -26.86
N GLY A 857 8.91 -11.83 -25.75
CA GLY A 857 10.06 -10.91 -25.75
C GLY A 857 10.10 -10.05 -24.49
N PRO A 858 11.23 -9.37 -24.22
CA PRO A 858 11.43 -8.65 -22.96
C PRO A 858 10.56 -7.39 -22.81
N SER A 859 10.15 -6.77 -23.91
CA SER A 859 9.29 -5.57 -23.90
C SER A 859 8.53 -5.38 -25.22
N PRO A 860 7.46 -4.54 -25.25
CA PRO A 860 6.65 -4.29 -26.44
C PRO A 860 7.39 -3.72 -27.67
N ASP A 861 8.56 -3.13 -27.47
CA ASP A 861 9.42 -2.59 -28.52
C ASP A 861 10.28 -3.66 -29.22
N THR A 862 10.49 -4.81 -28.56
CA THR A 862 11.46 -5.86 -28.97
C THR A 862 10.84 -7.26 -29.04
N TRP A 863 9.54 -7.39 -28.79
CA TRP A 863 8.82 -8.66 -28.92
C TRP A 863 8.62 -9.11 -30.37
N TRP A 864 8.23 -10.36 -30.56
CA TRP A 864 7.80 -10.91 -31.86
C TRP A 864 6.48 -11.66 -31.72
N GLY A 865 5.79 -11.85 -32.85
CA GLY A 865 4.52 -12.57 -32.91
C GLY A 865 4.71 -14.09 -32.91
N MET A 866 3.79 -14.77 -32.23
CA MET A 866 3.70 -16.22 -32.14
C MET A 866 2.27 -16.67 -32.46
N LEU A 867 2.12 -17.88 -32.98
CA LEU A 867 0.86 -18.53 -33.29
C LEU A 867 0.88 -19.99 -32.81
N ILE A 868 -0.17 -20.41 -32.12
CA ILE A 868 -0.53 -21.81 -31.92
C ILE A 868 -1.97 -22.03 -32.40
N THR A 869 -2.26 -23.25 -32.85
CA THR A 869 -3.60 -23.63 -33.34
C THR A 869 -4.15 -24.84 -32.60
N SER A 870 -5.47 -25.02 -32.65
CA SER A 870 -6.15 -26.16 -32.04
C SER A 870 -7.31 -26.65 -32.92
N ASP A 871 -7.33 -27.95 -33.20
CA ASP A 871 -8.40 -28.62 -33.98
C ASP A 871 -9.57 -29.11 -33.09
N ASP A 872 -9.40 -29.04 -31.77
CA ASP A 872 -10.30 -29.60 -30.76
C ASP A 872 -10.77 -28.56 -29.73
N ALA A 873 -10.97 -27.33 -30.20
CA ALA A 873 -11.50 -26.20 -29.43
C ALA A 873 -10.68 -25.88 -28.16
N GLY A 874 -9.36 -26.02 -28.25
CA GLY A 874 -8.40 -25.67 -27.21
C GLY A 874 -8.17 -26.75 -26.16
N ARG A 875 -8.54 -28.02 -26.42
CA ARG A 875 -8.14 -29.15 -25.56
C ARG A 875 -6.66 -29.47 -25.74
N THR A 876 -6.19 -29.44 -26.97
CA THR A 876 -4.79 -29.59 -27.35
C THR A 876 -4.36 -28.47 -28.28
N TRP A 877 -3.06 -28.17 -28.28
CA TRP A 877 -2.47 -27.07 -29.05
C TRP A 877 -1.30 -27.58 -29.89
N SER A 878 -1.14 -27.00 -31.08
CA SER A 878 0.01 -27.23 -31.95
C SER A 878 1.31 -26.79 -31.30
N LYS A 879 2.44 -27.17 -31.89
CA LYS A 879 3.72 -26.55 -31.54
C LYS A 879 3.67 -25.04 -31.84
N PRO A 880 4.27 -24.18 -30.98
CA PRO A 880 4.44 -22.77 -31.25
C PRO A 880 5.14 -22.48 -32.58
N HIS A 881 4.54 -21.59 -33.38
CA HIS A 881 5.09 -21.08 -34.62
C HIS A 881 5.39 -19.59 -34.47
N ARG A 882 6.65 -19.19 -34.67
CA ARG A 882 7.04 -17.78 -34.71
C ARG A 882 6.64 -17.18 -36.05
N LEU A 883 5.97 -16.02 -36.03
CA LEU A 883 5.61 -15.28 -37.23
C LEU A 883 6.87 -14.70 -37.92
N PRO A 884 6.83 -14.43 -39.24
CA PRO A 884 7.96 -13.86 -39.96
C PRO A 884 8.49 -12.56 -39.33
N ASP A 885 9.78 -12.29 -39.44
CA ASP A 885 10.35 -11.05 -38.92
C ASP A 885 9.67 -9.83 -39.57
N GLY A 886 9.30 -8.85 -38.73
CA GLY A 886 8.52 -7.68 -39.13
C GLY A 886 7.00 -7.89 -39.14
N ILE A 887 6.50 -9.09 -38.83
CA ILE A 887 5.07 -9.42 -38.69
C ILE A 887 4.78 -9.75 -37.21
N LEU A 888 3.78 -9.09 -36.64
CA LEU A 888 3.39 -9.29 -35.23
C LEU A 888 2.05 -10.03 -35.07
N GLY A 889 1.28 -10.16 -36.15
CA GLY A 889 -0.12 -10.55 -36.10
C GLY A 889 -0.98 -9.48 -35.42
N PRO A 890 -2.19 -9.81 -34.93
CA PRO A 890 -2.99 -8.87 -34.15
C PRO A 890 -2.23 -8.53 -32.86
N VAL A 891 -2.19 -7.26 -32.43
CA VAL A 891 -1.40 -6.88 -31.23
C VAL A 891 -2.18 -7.04 -29.94
N LYS A 892 -3.48 -6.72 -29.94
CA LYS A 892 -4.34 -6.75 -28.74
C LYS A 892 -5.78 -7.15 -29.07
N ASN A 893 -6.35 -6.63 -30.15
CA ASN A 893 -7.74 -6.88 -30.54
C ASN A 893 -7.85 -7.98 -31.60
N LYS A 894 -8.99 -8.65 -31.60
CA LYS A 894 -9.32 -9.71 -32.56
C LYS A 894 -9.21 -9.21 -34.02
N PRO A 895 -8.67 -10.02 -34.94
CA PRO A 895 -8.74 -9.72 -36.36
C PRO A 895 -10.18 -9.89 -36.87
N ILE A 896 -10.42 -9.47 -38.11
CA ILE A 896 -11.65 -9.78 -38.84
C ILE A 896 -11.35 -10.71 -40.01
N GLN A 897 -12.36 -11.44 -40.46
CA GLN A 897 -12.29 -12.17 -41.72
C GLN A 897 -13.01 -11.40 -42.83
N LEU A 898 -12.32 -11.19 -43.95
CA LEU A 898 -12.88 -10.58 -45.15
C LEU A 898 -13.71 -11.61 -45.93
N PRO A 899 -14.65 -11.18 -46.81
CA PRO A 899 -15.49 -12.10 -47.58
C PRO A 899 -14.72 -13.09 -48.47
N ASN A 900 -13.49 -12.77 -48.86
CA ASN A 900 -12.61 -13.65 -49.64
C ASN A 900 -11.84 -14.68 -48.76
N GLY A 901 -12.08 -14.70 -47.46
CA GLY A 901 -11.44 -15.60 -46.49
C GLY A 901 -10.16 -15.05 -45.85
N ASP A 902 -9.65 -13.90 -46.29
CA ASP A 902 -8.44 -13.30 -45.73
C ASP A 902 -8.67 -12.89 -44.26
N ILE A 903 -7.67 -13.13 -43.42
CA ILE A 903 -7.61 -12.64 -42.05
C ILE A 903 -6.89 -11.28 -42.07
N LEU A 904 -7.60 -10.23 -41.62
CA LEU A 904 -7.04 -8.89 -41.49
C LEU A 904 -6.83 -8.56 -40.01
N CYS A 905 -5.57 -8.34 -39.65
CA CYS A 905 -5.12 -8.04 -38.30
C CYS A 905 -4.89 -6.55 -38.12
N GLY A 906 -5.40 -6.04 -37.00
CA GLY A 906 -5.10 -4.70 -36.52
C GLY A 906 -3.81 -4.74 -35.70
N THR A 907 -2.78 -4.05 -36.17
CA THR A 907 -1.42 -4.14 -35.61
C THR A 907 -0.89 -2.75 -35.27
N SER A 908 0.11 -2.72 -34.39
CA SER A 908 0.83 -1.50 -34.07
C SER A 908 2.25 -1.80 -33.60
N SER A 909 3.14 -0.83 -33.73
CA SER A 909 4.53 -0.89 -33.27
C SER A 909 4.87 0.27 -32.35
N GLU A 910 5.86 0.06 -31.47
CA GLU A 910 6.28 1.05 -30.47
C GLU A 910 7.76 1.48 -30.60
N HIS A 911 8.51 0.93 -31.55
CA HIS A 911 9.97 1.13 -31.67
C HIS A 911 10.39 2.48 -32.29
N ASP A 912 9.47 3.23 -32.91
CA ASP A 912 9.75 4.52 -33.57
C ASP A 912 8.48 5.38 -33.51
N GLY A 913 8.07 5.65 -32.27
CA GLY A 913 6.75 6.18 -31.95
C GLY A 913 5.65 5.12 -32.02
N TRP A 914 4.46 5.50 -31.56
CA TRP A 914 3.28 4.63 -31.54
C TRP A 914 2.57 4.68 -32.89
N ARG A 915 2.76 3.62 -33.68
CA ARG A 915 2.31 3.56 -35.08
C ARG A 915 1.36 2.40 -35.33
N VAL A 916 0.25 2.66 -36.01
CA VAL A 916 -0.72 1.68 -36.47
C VAL A 916 -0.37 1.20 -37.87
N HIS A 917 -0.48 -0.10 -38.12
CA HIS A 917 -0.39 -0.71 -39.44
C HIS A 917 -1.29 -1.96 -39.49
N PHE A 918 -1.49 -2.53 -40.67
CA PHE A 918 -2.39 -3.65 -40.87
C PHE A 918 -1.69 -4.82 -41.53
N GLU A 919 -1.94 -6.02 -41.00
CA GLU A 919 -1.29 -7.24 -41.46
C GLU A 919 -2.35 -8.23 -41.95
N ARG A 920 -2.11 -8.85 -43.10
CA ARG A 920 -3.06 -9.72 -43.78
C ARG A 920 -2.46 -11.08 -44.05
N SER A 921 -3.24 -12.13 -43.78
CA SER A 921 -2.93 -13.49 -44.21
C SER A 921 -4.08 -14.10 -45.01
N SER A 922 -3.77 -14.76 -46.12
CA SER A 922 -4.74 -15.42 -47.02
C SER A 922 -4.78 -16.95 -46.86
N ASP A 923 -3.97 -17.49 -45.96
CA ASP A 923 -3.70 -18.94 -45.82
C ASP A 923 -3.62 -19.38 -44.36
N LEU A 924 -4.45 -18.74 -43.51
CA LEU A 924 -4.60 -19.05 -42.09
C LEU A 924 -3.30 -18.87 -41.29
N GLY A 925 -2.57 -17.79 -41.58
CA GLY A 925 -1.40 -17.36 -40.82
C GLY A 925 -0.06 -17.92 -41.32
N GLN A 926 -0.02 -18.61 -42.46
CA GLN A 926 1.24 -19.15 -43.01
C GLN A 926 2.06 -18.08 -43.74
N THR A 927 1.40 -17.22 -44.51
CA THR A 927 2.03 -16.08 -45.20
C THR A 927 1.32 -14.78 -44.88
N TRP A 928 2.08 -13.68 -44.95
CA TRP A 928 1.66 -12.37 -44.45
C TRP A 928 2.04 -11.24 -45.40
N LYS A 929 1.21 -10.20 -45.41
CA LYS A 929 1.49 -8.91 -46.03
C LYS A 929 1.15 -7.79 -45.05
N ALA A 930 2.05 -6.83 -44.87
CA ALA A 930 1.83 -5.65 -44.03
C ALA A 930 1.65 -4.40 -44.88
N THR A 931 0.78 -3.49 -44.45
CA THR A 931 0.75 -2.11 -44.96
C THR A 931 1.92 -1.31 -44.37
N ALA A 932 2.23 -0.17 -44.97
CA ALA A 932 3.01 0.86 -44.27
C ALA A 932 2.23 1.37 -43.04
N PRO A 933 2.92 1.96 -42.05
CA PRO A 933 2.28 2.71 -40.97
C PRO A 933 1.33 3.79 -41.49
N VAL A 934 0.16 3.92 -40.87
CA VAL A 934 -0.88 4.90 -41.26
C VAL A 934 -0.77 6.23 -40.50
N ASN A 935 0.21 6.34 -39.60
CA ASN A 935 0.57 7.55 -38.86
C ASN A 935 2.08 7.61 -38.60
N ASP A 936 2.60 8.80 -38.30
CA ASP A 936 4.03 9.06 -38.09
C ASP A 936 4.53 8.73 -36.67
N GLY A 937 3.61 8.44 -35.75
CA GLY A 937 3.89 8.20 -34.34
C GLY A 937 4.29 9.44 -33.52
N LYS A 938 4.26 10.63 -34.13
CA LYS A 938 4.65 11.91 -33.51
C LYS A 938 3.45 12.85 -33.30
N GLN A 939 2.65 13.08 -34.34
CA GLN A 939 1.48 13.94 -34.25
C GLN A 939 0.34 13.28 -33.46
N ILE A 940 0.06 12.03 -33.80
CA ILE A 940 -0.87 11.17 -33.08
C ILE A 940 -0.15 9.86 -32.80
N GLY A 941 0.08 9.57 -31.52
CA GLY A 941 0.68 8.31 -31.07
C GLY A 941 -0.44 7.30 -30.83
N ALA A 942 -0.67 6.40 -31.77
CA ALA A 942 -1.83 5.50 -31.80
C ALA A 942 -1.39 4.03 -31.84
N ILE A 943 -2.11 3.16 -31.12
CA ILE A 943 -1.85 1.71 -31.08
C ILE A 943 -3.13 0.89 -30.87
N GLN A 944 -3.00 -0.43 -31.07
CA GLN A 944 -4.02 -1.42 -30.73
C GLN A 944 -5.40 -1.18 -31.39
N PRO A 945 -5.47 -1.07 -32.74
CA PRO A 945 -6.73 -0.93 -33.46
C PRO A 945 -7.67 -2.13 -33.26
N SER A 946 -8.98 -1.86 -33.28
CA SER A 946 -10.09 -2.81 -33.43
C SER A 946 -10.91 -2.42 -34.66
N PHE A 947 -11.67 -3.35 -35.27
CA PHE A 947 -12.37 -3.10 -36.52
C PHE A 947 -13.88 -2.93 -36.35
N LEU A 948 -14.44 -2.01 -37.14
CA LEU A 948 -15.85 -1.85 -37.43
C LEU A 948 -16.05 -2.06 -38.94
N VAL A 949 -17.04 -2.90 -39.29
CA VAL A 949 -17.43 -3.17 -40.68
C VAL A 949 -18.76 -2.46 -40.93
N HIS A 950 -18.79 -1.56 -41.91
CA HIS A 950 -19.96 -0.79 -42.30
C HIS A 950 -20.81 -1.56 -43.32
N LYS A 951 -22.10 -1.22 -43.43
CA LYS A 951 -23.05 -1.88 -44.35
C LYS A 951 -22.66 -1.76 -45.83
N ASP A 952 -21.93 -0.71 -46.18
CA ASP A 952 -21.40 -0.46 -47.53
C ASP A 952 -20.08 -1.20 -47.81
N GLY A 953 -19.57 -1.99 -46.86
CA GLY A 953 -18.30 -2.70 -46.97
C GLY A 953 -17.07 -1.88 -46.55
N ARG A 954 -17.25 -0.62 -46.13
CA ARG A 954 -16.16 0.19 -45.59
C ARG A 954 -15.65 -0.41 -44.27
N LEU A 955 -14.34 -0.51 -44.14
CA LEU A 955 -13.69 -0.87 -42.89
C LEU A 955 -13.29 0.41 -42.15
N GLN A 956 -13.46 0.42 -40.84
CA GLN A 956 -12.96 1.46 -39.96
C GLN A 956 -12.21 0.82 -38.81
N ALA A 957 -11.06 1.36 -38.47
CA ALA A 957 -10.28 0.94 -37.32
C ALA A 957 -10.32 2.04 -36.26
N VAL A 958 -10.54 1.62 -35.01
CA VAL A 958 -10.55 2.51 -33.83
C VAL A 958 -9.68 1.95 -32.71
N GLY A 959 -9.02 2.81 -31.94
CA GLY A 959 -8.13 2.38 -30.87
C GLY A 959 -7.62 3.53 -29.99
N ARG A 960 -6.67 3.25 -29.11
CA ARG A 960 -6.20 4.22 -28.11
C ARG A 960 -5.07 5.11 -28.62
N THR A 961 -4.92 6.28 -27.99
CA THR A 961 -3.83 7.23 -28.29
C THR A 961 -3.18 7.80 -27.03
N GLN A 962 -1.97 8.34 -27.20
CA GLN A 962 -1.31 9.17 -26.18
C GLN A 962 -2.01 10.52 -25.97
N GLN A 963 -2.79 10.97 -26.96
CA GLN A 963 -3.58 12.22 -26.93
C GLN A 963 -4.84 12.13 -26.07
N LYS A 964 -5.06 10.98 -25.41
CA LYS A 964 -6.20 10.72 -24.52
C LYS A 964 -7.58 10.75 -25.19
N GLN A 965 -7.63 10.40 -26.48
CA GLN A 965 -8.84 10.23 -27.26
C GLN A 965 -8.77 8.93 -28.08
N VAL A 966 -9.92 8.37 -28.45
CA VAL A 966 -9.97 7.25 -29.39
C VAL A 966 -9.65 7.77 -30.79
N PHE A 967 -8.74 7.12 -31.52
CA PHE A 967 -8.52 7.43 -32.94
C PHE A 967 -9.50 6.70 -33.84
N GLU A 968 -9.67 7.20 -35.06
CA GLU A 968 -10.29 6.48 -36.16
C GLU A 968 -9.48 6.60 -37.46
N VAL A 969 -9.57 5.56 -38.30
CA VAL A 969 -9.06 5.53 -39.67
C VAL A 969 -9.93 4.60 -40.52
N SER A 970 -10.19 4.94 -41.78
CA SER A 970 -11.10 4.17 -42.67
C SER A 970 -10.39 3.63 -43.91
N SER A 971 -10.90 2.52 -44.43
CA SER A 971 -10.51 1.90 -45.70
C SER A 971 -11.76 1.52 -46.51
N THR A 972 -11.74 1.81 -47.81
CA THR A 972 -12.84 1.52 -48.75
C THR A 972 -12.48 0.43 -49.76
N ASP A 973 -11.28 -0.14 -49.68
CA ASP A 973 -10.76 -1.16 -50.62
C ASP A 973 -10.47 -2.49 -49.90
N GLY A 974 -11.20 -2.74 -48.82
CA GLY A 974 -11.06 -3.96 -48.02
C GLY A 974 -9.77 -4.00 -47.21
N GLY A 975 -9.22 -2.85 -46.80
CA GLY A 975 -8.06 -2.75 -45.92
C GLY A 975 -6.72 -2.80 -46.65
N LEU A 976 -6.67 -2.53 -47.96
CA LEU A 976 -5.42 -2.45 -48.73
C LEU A 976 -4.77 -1.08 -48.55
N THR A 977 -5.58 -0.01 -48.59
CA THR A 977 -5.15 1.35 -48.28
C THR A 977 -6.06 1.97 -47.22
N TRP A 978 -5.51 2.91 -46.46
CA TRP A 978 -6.18 3.55 -45.34
C TRP A 978 -6.05 5.07 -45.47
N GLY A 979 -7.13 5.77 -45.13
CA GLY A 979 -7.15 7.23 -45.11
C GLY A 979 -6.31 7.83 -43.97
N PRO A 980 -6.39 9.15 -43.75
CA PRO A 980 -5.71 9.80 -42.64
C PRO A 980 -6.29 9.33 -41.29
N LEU A 981 -5.41 9.09 -40.32
CA LEU A 981 -5.78 8.81 -38.94
C LEU A 981 -6.16 10.11 -38.23
N THR A 982 -7.31 10.13 -37.56
CA THR A 982 -7.86 11.31 -36.87
C THR A 982 -8.34 10.94 -35.46
N LEU A 983 -8.55 11.95 -34.60
CA LEU A 983 -9.10 11.74 -33.25
C LEU A 983 -10.62 11.90 -33.27
N THR A 984 -11.31 11.00 -32.59
CA THR A 984 -12.77 11.06 -32.37
C THR A 984 -13.11 11.92 -31.15
N SER A 985 -14.40 12.18 -30.93
CA SER A 985 -14.90 12.86 -29.73
C SER A 985 -14.82 12.00 -28.46
N LEU A 986 -14.56 10.68 -28.56
CA LEU A 986 -14.55 9.80 -27.41
C LEU A 986 -13.27 9.98 -26.57
N PRO A 987 -13.38 10.34 -25.28
CA PRO A 987 -12.21 10.40 -24.40
C PRO A 987 -11.70 8.98 -24.10
N ASN A 988 -10.40 8.84 -23.92
CA ASN A 988 -9.79 7.59 -23.48
C ASN A 988 -8.51 7.88 -22.72
N PRO A 989 -8.25 7.32 -21.53
CA PRO A 989 -7.10 7.70 -20.70
C PRO A 989 -5.79 7.02 -21.15
N ASN A 990 -5.66 6.71 -22.44
CA ASN A 990 -4.65 5.80 -23.00
C ASN A 990 -4.79 4.35 -22.47
N ALA A 991 -6.03 3.88 -22.31
CA ALA A 991 -6.35 2.51 -21.91
C ALA A 991 -6.85 1.69 -23.11
N GLY A 992 -6.54 0.38 -23.13
CA GLY A 992 -6.95 -0.51 -24.21
C GLY A 992 -8.47 -0.50 -24.43
N THR A 993 -8.89 -0.54 -25.69
CA THR A 993 -10.30 -0.62 -26.13
C THR A 993 -10.51 -1.86 -26.98
N ASP A 994 -11.76 -2.29 -27.16
CA ASP A 994 -12.15 -3.21 -28.23
C ASP A 994 -13.52 -2.79 -28.80
N ALA A 995 -13.78 -3.14 -30.06
CA ALA A 995 -14.99 -2.77 -30.77
C ALA A 995 -15.50 -3.92 -31.65
N VAL A 996 -16.79 -3.87 -31.97
CA VAL A 996 -17.45 -4.84 -32.85
C VAL A 996 -18.65 -4.21 -33.55
N THR A 997 -18.91 -4.58 -34.80
CA THR A 997 -20.21 -4.32 -35.45
C THR A 997 -21.17 -5.45 -35.09
N LEU A 998 -22.31 -5.11 -34.49
CA LEU A 998 -23.37 -6.05 -34.13
C LEU A 998 -24.16 -6.50 -35.37
N ALA A 999 -24.84 -7.64 -35.26
CA ALA A 999 -25.65 -8.24 -36.31
C ALA A 999 -26.81 -7.34 -36.78
N ASP A 1000 -27.29 -6.42 -35.94
CA ASP A 1000 -28.31 -5.42 -36.31
C ASP A 1000 -27.72 -4.20 -37.04
N GLY A 1001 -26.40 -4.15 -37.19
CA GLY A 1001 -25.66 -3.11 -37.88
C GLY A 1001 -25.23 -1.94 -37.00
N ARG A 1002 -25.53 -1.94 -35.69
CA ARG A 1002 -24.94 -0.97 -34.76
C ARG A 1002 -23.45 -1.28 -34.52
N HIS A 1003 -22.66 -0.26 -34.30
CA HIS A 1003 -21.27 -0.34 -33.86
C HIS A 1003 -21.20 -0.20 -32.35
N LEU A 1004 -20.37 -1.03 -31.71
CA LEU A 1004 -20.19 -1.03 -30.26
C LEU A 1004 -18.70 -0.88 -29.95
N ILE A 1005 -18.37 -0.01 -28.99
CA ILE A 1005 -17.02 0.11 -28.42
C ILE A 1005 -17.08 -0.05 -26.90
N VAL A 1006 -16.15 -0.82 -26.36
CA VAL A 1006 -15.89 -0.93 -24.92
C VAL A 1006 -14.55 -0.29 -24.59
N TYR A 1007 -14.59 0.70 -23.70
CA TYR A 1007 -13.47 1.60 -23.40
C TYR A 1007 -13.67 2.33 -22.07
N ASN A 1008 -12.63 2.97 -21.54
CA ASN A 1008 -12.77 3.82 -20.37
C ASN A 1008 -13.14 5.25 -20.79
N HIS A 1009 -14.37 5.68 -20.50
CA HIS A 1009 -14.85 7.03 -20.83
C HIS A 1009 -14.37 8.06 -19.80
N THR A 1010 -13.07 8.37 -19.83
CA THR A 1010 -12.43 9.31 -18.89
C THR A 1010 -11.11 9.83 -19.45
N PRO A 1011 -10.69 11.07 -19.12
CA PRO A 1011 -9.36 11.55 -19.48
C PRO A 1011 -8.22 11.00 -18.59
N ARG A 1012 -8.53 10.32 -17.47
CA ARG A 1012 -7.53 9.77 -16.52
C ARG A 1012 -8.03 8.49 -15.85
N GLY A 1013 -7.11 7.63 -15.42
CA GLY A 1013 -7.45 6.38 -14.72
C GLY A 1013 -7.88 5.25 -15.64
N ARG A 1014 -8.47 4.18 -15.10
CA ARG A 1014 -8.97 3.01 -15.85
C ARG A 1014 -10.35 2.58 -15.35
N SER A 1015 -11.14 3.55 -14.90
CA SER A 1015 -12.55 3.44 -14.51
C SER A 1015 -13.25 4.78 -14.80
N PRO A 1016 -14.52 4.80 -15.22
CA PRO A 1016 -15.39 3.64 -15.48
C PRO A 1016 -14.95 2.82 -16.71
N LEU A 1017 -15.45 1.59 -16.83
CA LEU A 1017 -15.42 0.79 -18.08
C LEU A 1017 -16.80 0.86 -18.73
N ASN A 1018 -16.86 1.49 -19.88
CA ASN A 1018 -18.08 1.91 -20.55
C ASN A 1018 -18.27 1.17 -21.87
N VAL A 1019 -19.53 1.04 -22.27
CA VAL A 1019 -19.97 0.52 -23.57
C VAL A 1019 -20.78 1.59 -24.28
N ALA A 1020 -20.25 2.12 -25.37
CA ALA A 1020 -20.97 3.04 -26.23
C ALA A 1020 -21.40 2.34 -27.52
N VAL A 1021 -22.55 2.76 -28.06
CA VAL A 1021 -23.06 2.27 -29.34
C VAL A 1021 -23.30 3.42 -30.31
N SER A 1022 -23.20 3.14 -31.60
CA SER A 1022 -23.44 4.12 -32.66
C SER A 1022 -24.04 3.43 -33.88
N THR A 1023 -24.90 4.12 -34.63
CA THR A 1023 -25.41 3.63 -35.92
C THR A 1023 -24.55 4.02 -37.11
N ASP A 1024 -23.64 4.97 -36.95
CA ASP A 1024 -22.83 5.56 -38.03
C ASP A 1024 -21.33 5.67 -37.71
N SER A 1025 -20.95 5.23 -36.50
CA SER A 1025 -19.63 5.28 -35.88
C SER A 1025 -19.03 6.67 -35.67
N LYS A 1026 -19.85 7.71 -35.80
CA LYS A 1026 -19.48 9.11 -35.56
C LYS A 1026 -20.16 9.64 -34.31
N GLU A 1027 -21.48 9.47 -34.25
CA GLU A 1027 -22.30 9.88 -33.12
C GLU A 1027 -22.47 8.70 -32.16
N TRP A 1028 -21.78 8.77 -31.02
CA TRP A 1028 -21.77 7.71 -30.02
C TRP A 1028 -22.76 7.99 -28.89
N GLN A 1029 -23.54 6.97 -28.54
CA GLN A 1029 -24.52 6.99 -27.46
C GLN A 1029 -24.06 6.09 -26.31
N ALA A 1030 -24.27 6.54 -25.08
CA ALA A 1030 -23.98 5.79 -23.88
C ALA A 1030 -24.95 4.61 -23.76
N ALA A 1031 -24.44 3.37 -23.73
CA ALA A 1031 -25.27 2.17 -23.69
C ALA A 1031 -25.23 1.47 -22.32
N LEU A 1032 -24.03 1.16 -21.80
CA LEU A 1032 -23.84 0.50 -20.50
C LEU A 1032 -22.58 0.98 -19.80
N VAL A 1033 -22.57 0.85 -18.47
CA VAL A 1033 -21.37 0.92 -17.64
C VAL A 1033 -21.13 -0.47 -17.07
N LEU A 1034 -20.09 -1.16 -17.54
CA LEU A 1034 -19.76 -2.51 -17.05
C LEU A 1034 -19.17 -2.44 -15.64
N GLU A 1035 -18.39 -1.39 -15.37
CA GLU A 1035 -17.76 -1.14 -14.08
C GLU A 1035 -17.75 0.36 -13.84
N SER A 1036 -18.47 0.81 -12.83
CA SER A 1036 -18.50 2.20 -12.38
C SER A 1036 -17.65 2.42 -11.15
N ASP A 1037 -17.47 1.36 -10.37
CA ASP A 1037 -16.54 1.31 -9.27
C ASP A 1037 -15.13 1.57 -9.84
N PRO A 1038 -14.30 2.37 -9.20
CA PRO A 1038 -12.90 2.64 -9.52
C PRO A 1038 -11.86 1.55 -9.32
N GLY A 1039 -10.60 1.93 -9.52
CA GLY A 1039 -9.51 0.98 -9.75
C GLY A 1039 -9.30 0.69 -11.22
N GLU A 1040 -8.69 -0.46 -11.52
CA GLU A 1040 -8.21 -0.77 -12.88
C GLU A 1040 -9.09 -1.80 -13.58
N TYR A 1041 -9.88 -1.36 -14.57
CA TYR A 1041 -10.62 -2.22 -15.50
C TYR A 1041 -10.16 -1.92 -16.90
N SER A 1042 -9.52 -2.91 -17.50
CA SER A 1042 -8.65 -2.63 -18.61
C SER A 1042 -8.59 -3.79 -19.58
N TYR A 1043 -8.17 -3.47 -20.80
CA TYR A 1043 -8.03 -4.42 -21.90
C TYR A 1043 -9.28 -5.29 -22.09
N PRO A 1044 -10.45 -4.66 -22.33
CA PRO A 1044 -11.65 -5.40 -22.62
C PRO A 1044 -11.56 -6.10 -23.97
N ALA A 1045 -12.23 -7.23 -24.13
CA ALA A 1045 -12.50 -7.90 -25.38
C ALA A 1045 -14.01 -8.08 -25.51
N VAL A 1046 -14.53 -7.92 -26.72
CA VAL A 1046 -15.97 -8.03 -26.99
C VAL A 1046 -16.24 -8.85 -28.24
N ILE A 1047 -17.21 -9.74 -28.19
CA ILE A 1047 -17.78 -10.43 -29.35
C ILE A 1047 -19.31 -10.41 -29.26
N GLN A 1048 -19.99 -10.59 -30.39
CA GLN A 1048 -21.36 -11.06 -30.40
C GLN A 1048 -21.34 -12.53 -30.83
N ALA A 1049 -21.89 -13.41 -30.00
CA ALA A 1049 -21.94 -14.84 -30.26
C ALA A 1049 -23.14 -15.22 -31.14
N SER A 1050 -23.19 -16.46 -31.60
CA SER A 1050 -24.21 -16.99 -32.50
C SER A 1050 -25.62 -17.03 -31.89
N ASP A 1051 -25.71 -17.03 -30.56
CA ASP A 1051 -26.96 -16.88 -29.80
C ASP A 1051 -27.53 -15.44 -29.86
N GLY A 1052 -26.78 -14.51 -30.44
CA GLY A 1052 -27.15 -13.11 -30.58
C GLY A 1052 -26.78 -12.25 -29.38
N LEU A 1053 -26.22 -12.81 -28.31
CA LEU A 1053 -25.80 -12.09 -27.11
C LEU A 1053 -24.40 -11.50 -27.27
N ILE A 1054 -24.14 -10.42 -26.55
CA ILE A 1054 -22.82 -9.78 -26.49
C ILE A 1054 -22.06 -10.33 -25.29
N HIS A 1055 -20.84 -10.79 -25.52
CA HIS A 1055 -19.95 -11.26 -24.47
C HIS A 1055 -18.75 -10.32 -24.33
N PHE A 1056 -18.52 -9.87 -23.11
CA PHE A 1056 -17.36 -9.11 -22.73
C PHE A 1056 -16.44 -9.96 -21.87
N THR A 1057 -15.13 -9.89 -22.10
CA THR A 1057 -14.14 -10.22 -21.09
C THR A 1057 -13.23 -9.05 -20.83
N TYR A 1058 -12.76 -8.84 -19.60
CA TYR A 1058 -11.81 -7.77 -19.32
C TYR A 1058 -10.94 -8.10 -18.12
N THR A 1059 -9.78 -7.45 -18.07
CA THR A 1059 -8.95 -7.48 -16.87
C THR A 1059 -9.66 -6.73 -15.76
N TRP A 1060 -9.97 -7.45 -14.71
CA TRP A 1060 -10.48 -6.88 -13.48
C TRP A 1060 -9.31 -6.79 -12.50
N LYS A 1061 -8.84 -5.55 -12.28
CA LYS A 1061 -7.82 -5.20 -11.29
C LYS A 1061 -6.46 -5.86 -11.39
N ARG A 1062 -6.19 -6.42 -12.57
CA ARG A 1062 -5.02 -7.27 -12.81
C ARG A 1062 -4.99 -8.54 -11.96
N GLN A 1063 -6.11 -8.90 -11.33
CA GLN A 1063 -6.21 -10.06 -10.43
C GLN A 1063 -6.99 -11.20 -11.07
N ARG A 1064 -8.08 -10.88 -11.78
CA ARG A 1064 -8.95 -11.87 -12.45
C ARG A 1064 -9.41 -11.36 -13.81
N VAL A 1065 -10.01 -12.25 -14.58
CA VAL A 1065 -10.73 -11.91 -15.82
C VAL A 1065 -12.22 -12.08 -15.58
N LYS A 1066 -12.97 -11.00 -15.80
CA LYS A 1066 -14.44 -10.99 -15.65
C LYS A 1066 -15.12 -11.24 -16.98
N HIS A 1067 -16.24 -11.95 -16.99
CA HIS A 1067 -17.10 -12.25 -18.14
C HIS A 1067 -18.49 -11.69 -17.90
N VAL A 1068 -18.99 -10.94 -18.87
CA VAL A 1068 -20.32 -10.31 -18.81
C VAL A 1068 -21.09 -10.65 -20.08
N VAL A 1069 -22.36 -11.04 -19.92
CA VAL A 1069 -23.29 -11.38 -21.01
C VAL A 1069 -24.38 -10.33 -21.07
N VAL A 1070 -24.60 -9.76 -22.25
CA VAL A 1070 -25.54 -8.66 -22.48
C VAL A 1070 -26.48 -9.00 -23.63
N ASP A 1071 -27.78 -8.73 -23.45
CA ASP A 1071 -28.76 -8.78 -24.53
C ASP A 1071 -28.74 -7.45 -25.32
N PRO A 1072 -28.29 -7.45 -26.59
CA PRO A 1072 -28.25 -6.21 -27.38
C PRO A 1072 -29.63 -5.58 -27.59
N LYS A 1073 -30.72 -6.36 -27.53
CA LYS A 1073 -32.09 -5.85 -27.75
C LYS A 1073 -32.62 -5.07 -26.56
N GLN A 1074 -32.04 -5.27 -25.38
CA GLN A 1074 -32.42 -4.58 -24.16
C GLN A 1074 -31.55 -3.36 -23.86
N LEU A 1075 -30.54 -3.08 -24.71
CA LEU A 1075 -29.78 -1.85 -24.63
C LEU A 1075 -30.69 -0.64 -24.89
N THR A 1076 -30.66 0.34 -23.98
CA THR A 1076 -31.36 1.62 -24.08
C THR A 1076 -30.33 2.76 -24.19
N PRO A 1077 -29.82 3.07 -25.41
CA PRO A 1077 -28.77 4.05 -25.59
C PRO A 1077 -29.26 5.47 -25.32
N MET A 1078 -28.42 6.27 -24.68
CA MET A 1078 -28.69 7.68 -24.37
C MET A 1078 -27.68 8.60 -25.07
N PRO A 1079 -28.09 9.79 -25.55
CA PRO A 1079 -27.16 10.76 -26.13
C PRO A 1079 -26.07 11.19 -25.13
N MET A 1080 -24.83 11.32 -25.60
CA MET A 1080 -23.75 11.96 -24.84
C MET A 1080 -23.73 13.46 -25.16
N LEU A 1081 -24.17 14.29 -24.23
CA LEU A 1081 -24.16 15.75 -24.40
C LEU A 1081 -22.75 16.29 -24.16
N ASP A 1082 -22.21 17.05 -25.12
CA ASP A 1082 -20.84 17.58 -25.09
C ASP A 1082 -19.77 16.52 -24.82
N GLY A 1083 -19.99 15.30 -25.34
CA GLY A 1083 -19.08 14.17 -25.16
C GLY A 1083 -19.01 13.62 -23.74
N LYS A 1084 -19.96 13.97 -22.85
CA LYS A 1084 -20.05 13.46 -21.48
C LYS A 1084 -21.02 12.28 -21.38
N TRP A 1085 -20.67 11.31 -20.53
CA TRP A 1085 -21.58 10.23 -20.14
C TRP A 1085 -22.80 10.80 -19.39
N PRO A 1086 -24.03 10.33 -19.66
CA PRO A 1086 -25.23 10.74 -18.92
C PRO A 1086 -25.17 10.24 -17.46
N GLU A 1087 -25.60 11.09 -16.51
CA GLU A 1087 -25.58 10.81 -15.06
C GLU A 1087 -26.53 9.69 -14.62
#